data_AF-A0AAV2LSW7-F1
#
_entry.id   AF-A0AAV2LSW7-F1
#
_cell.length_a   1.000
_cell.length_b   1.000
_cell.length_c   1.000
_cell.angle_alpha   90.00
_cell.angle_beta   90.00
_cell.angle_gamma   90.00
#
_symmetry.space_group_name_H-M   'P 1'
#
loop_
_entity.id
_entity.type
_entity.pdbx_description
1 polymer ?
#
loop_
_entity_poly.entity_id
_entity_poly.type
_entity_poly.pdbx_seq_one_letter_code
_entity_poly.pdbx_strand_id
1 'polypeptide(L)'
;MKDMKLNHYRFSISWPRILPNGLKNEQINEKGLKYYDDLINMLLESKITPIVTLYHWDLPQLLQERYGGWQNSSMVNYFNDFANLCFEKFGNKVKYWVTFNNPWSIAVEGYETGEHAPGLRLRGIGAYKAAHNIIKAHAKVWHTYDSQWRSKQKGLVGLSLTSDWGEPVDSSNQRDIEAADRFMQFSLGWFASPVFYGDYPQVMKEYIGRKSGQQGLGVSRLPQFSPQEKSYVKGTCDFLGLGHFTTRYVTQKNQPSALGDSYFTDRDLAELVDPLWPDPGSEWLYSVPWGFRRMLNFIKTQYGNPMIYVTENGVSEKMMCTDLCDEWRIHYYRDYVNEMLKAVKDGVNVRGYTAWSLLDNFEWDEGFSERFGLFYVDFSSRSKTRYPKASVMYYKRIISSNGFPNQREVEIWKRKSRETCSTSNQLLAADPLIGHMELVTEIVVPTVCTLSILLSAVFLMFLLRRQVGLFQDSPRLFDLLQTLLRLFEVDAMEDNDLFDASHVEEGFAALPPPSSPGTQLVDPFGDEEGDVSKLADVPDAKRKVKRPQPKLDSNRLISDRGLPALRTLFNDVNFRGRGHEAEDLRLLMKRMENWAHRLFPKLQFEDFIDKVERLGAKKEVQTCLKRIRLDMPLTHEDYTSKEGEEEVPAPVTVFSDPFEDHLSSSTPRLLHSTPAGHGTHSSVGLSPPSTPSLSEEQRRRMEENRVKALERRLARQKQQHQAFQSVECGLTQPMSSELMEGSTKVQSPALDQETSSSQNQGSEIHVESTPEANTSPGTAETLPVELKQNSAQI
;
A
#
# COMPACT_ATOMS: atom_id res chain seq x y z
N MET A 1 5.06 -16.22 -14.32
CA MET A 1 4.10 -16.98 -13.46
C MET A 1 4.21 -18.48 -13.66
N LYS A 2 3.96 -19.01 -14.87
CA LYS A 2 4.12 -20.44 -15.18
C LYS A 2 5.52 -20.98 -14.82
N ASP A 3 6.58 -20.22 -15.11
CA ASP A 3 7.96 -20.61 -14.77
C ASP A 3 8.24 -20.69 -13.27
N MET A 4 7.51 -19.90 -12.47
CA MET A 4 7.58 -19.97 -11.01
C MET A 4 6.72 -21.09 -10.43
N LYS A 5 5.91 -21.76 -11.28
CA LYS A 5 4.95 -22.79 -10.92
C LYS A 5 3.88 -22.32 -9.93
N LEU A 6 3.45 -21.05 -10.03
CA LEU A 6 2.37 -20.53 -9.20
C LEU A 6 1.09 -21.37 -9.37
N ASN A 7 0.41 -21.65 -8.26
CA ASN A 7 -0.88 -22.35 -8.23
C ASN A 7 -2.07 -21.40 -8.44
N HIS A 8 -1.96 -20.18 -7.95
CA HIS A 8 -2.94 -19.12 -8.12
C HIS A 8 -2.27 -17.77 -8.39
N TYR A 9 -3.05 -16.85 -8.95
CA TYR A 9 -2.65 -15.47 -9.14
C TYR A 9 -3.78 -14.55 -8.70
N ARG A 10 -3.46 -13.62 -7.80
CA ARG A 10 -4.40 -12.60 -7.33
C ARG A 10 -4.16 -11.30 -8.10
N PHE A 11 -5.23 -10.74 -8.67
CA PHE A 11 -5.22 -9.45 -9.35
C PHE A 11 -6.54 -8.69 -9.10
N SER A 12 -6.56 -7.38 -9.38
CA SER A 12 -7.77 -6.58 -9.31
C SER A 12 -8.37 -6.28 -10.68
N ILE A 13 -9.70 -6.23 -10.75
CA ILE A 13 -10.42 -5.64 -11.88
C ILE A 13 -10.58 -4.17 -11.60
N SER A 14 -10.22 -3.34 -12.59
CA SER A 14 -10.36 -1.91 -12.46
C SER A 14 -11.77 -1.47 -12.77
N TRP A 15 -12.44 -0.89 -11.77
CA TRP A 15 -13.81 -0.40 -11.91
C TRP A 15 -13.93 0.64 -13.05
N PRO A 16 -13.13 1.72 -13.11
CA PRO A 16 -13.21 2.69 -14.21
C PRO A 16 -12.80 2.10 -15.57
N ARG A 17 -12.07 0.97 -15.61
CA ARG A 17 -11.79 0.31 -16.90
C ARG A 17 -13.01 -0.40 -17.47
N ILE A 18 -13.84 -1.02 -16.63
CA ILE A 18 -15.06 -1.72 -17.05
C ILE A 18 -16.23 -0.75 -17.20
N LEU A 19 -16.43 0.13 -16.22
CA LEU A 19 -17.46 1.16 -16.18
C LEU A 19 -16.77 2.52 -16.05
N PRO A 20 -16.47 3.24 -17.16
CA PRO A 20 -15.73 4.51 -17.12
C PRO A 20 -16.32 5.56 -16.18
N ASN A 21 -17.65 5.65 -16.14
CA ASN A 21 -18.39 6.56 -15.25
C ASN A 21 -18.78 5.91 -13.91
N GLY A 22 -18.43 4.63 -13.72
CA GLY A 22 -18.82 3.82 -12.56
C GLY A 22 -20.25 3.28 -12.58
N LEU A 23 -21.10 3.76 -13.49
CA LEU A 23 -22.53 3.43 -13.58
C LEU A 23 -22.80 2.39 -14.68
N LYS A 24 -23.40 1.26 -14.31
CA LYS A 24 -23.67 0.12 -15.23
C LYS A 24 -24.61 0.49 -16.38
N ASN A 25 -25.58 1.37 -16.13
CA ASN A 25 -26.63 1.77 -17.07
C ASN A 25 -26.20 2.84 -18.08
N GLU A 26 -25.02 3.44 -17.92
CA GLU A 26 -24.52 4.46 -18.84
C GLU A 26 -23.62 3.86 -19.91
N GLN A 27 -22.50 3.26 -19.51
CA GLN A 27 -21.50 2.77 -20.45
C GLN A 27 -20.73 1.57 -19.90
N ILE A 28 -20.69 0.49 -20.70
CA ILE A 28 -19.83 -0.67 -20.48
C ILE A 28 -18.70 -0.64 -21.51
N ASN A 29 -17.46 -0.75 -21.04
CA ASN A 29 -16.29 -0.82 -21.92
C ASN A 29 -15.95 -2.27 -22.28
N GLU A 30 -16.43 -2.72 -23.43
CA GLU A 30 -16.19 -4.08 -23.95
C GLU A 30 -14.70 -4.42 -24.10
N LYS A 31 -13.83 -3.44 -24.41
CA LYS A 31 -12.37 -3.68 -24.45
C LYS A 31 -11.80 -3.98 -23.07
N GLY A 32 -12.34 -3.32 -22.03
CA GLY A 32 -12.00 -3.61 -20.64
C GLY A 32 -12.43 -5.02 -20.25
N LEU A 33 -13.66 -5.42 -20.61
CA LEU A 33 -14.14 -6.78 -20.37
C LEU A 33 -13.28 -7.82 -21.07
N LYS A 34 -12.96 -7.60 -22.36
CA LYS A 34 -12.11 -8.50 -23.14
C LYS A 34 -10.73 -8.68 -22.52
N TYR A 35 -10.10 -7.60 -22.05
CA TYR A 35 -8.79 -7.68 -21.40
C TYR A 35 -8.79 -8.64 -20.20
N TYR A 36 -9.78 -8.53 -19.31
CA TYR A 36 -9.86 -9.41 -18.15
C TYR A 36 -10.27 -10.83 -18.53
N ASP A 37 -11.15 -11.01 -19.51
CA ASP A 37 -11.49 -12.35 -20.02
C ASP A 37 -10.26 -13.05 -20.60
N ASP A 38 -9.48 -12.36 -21.43
CA ASP A 38 -8.23 -12.87 -22.02
C ASP A 38 -7.23 -13.25 -20.92
N LEU A 39 -7.02 -12.38 -19.92
CA LEU A 39 -6.14 -12.66 -18.78
C LEU A 39 -6.59 -13.92 -18.02
N ILE A 40 -7.89 -14.01 -17.69
CA ILE A 40 -8.46 -15.15 -16.97
C ILE A 40 -8.30 -16.44 -17.79
N ASN A 41 -8.56 -16.40 -19.09
CA ASN A 41 -8.37 -17.56 -19.98
C ASN A 41 -6.91 -18.01 -19.99
N MET A 42 -5.96 -17.09 -20.18
CA MET A 42 -4.53 -17.42 -20.20
C MET A 42 -4.03 -18.00 -18.87
N LEU A 43 -4.57 -17.52 -17.73
CA LEU A 43 -4.27 -18.08 -16.41
C LEU A 43 -4.78 -19.53 -16.32
N LEU A 44 -6.03 -19.78 -16.70
CA LEU A 44 -6.64 -21.12 -16.64
C LEU A 44 -5.97 -22.10 -17.60
N GLU A 45 -5.65 -21.69 -18.83
CA GLU A 45 -4.86 -22.48 -19.79
C GLU A 45 -3.48 -22.83 -19.25
N SER A 46 -2.90 -21.93 -18.45
CA SER A 46 -1.64 -22.15 -17.73
C SER A 46 -1.80 -22.94 -16.42
N LYS A 47 -3.01 -23.41 -16.09
CA LYS A 47 -3.37 -24.10 -14.83
C LYS A 47 -3.12 -23.26 -13.58
N ILE A 48 -3.31 -21.94 -13.68
CA ILE A 48 -3.20 -20.98 -12.58
C ILE A 48 -4.60 -20.51 -12.21
N THR A 49 -4.99 -20.70 -10.95
CA THR A 49 -6.31 -20.31 -10.47
C THR A 49 -6.39 -18.78 -10.28
N PRO A 50 -7.35 -18.07 -10.90
CA PRO A 50 -7.53 -16.65 -10.67
C PRO A 50 -8.23 -16.39 -9.33
N ILE A 51 -7.63 -15.52 -8.50
CA ILE A 51 -8.27 -14.89 -7.35
C ILE A 51 -8.51 -13.42 -7.70
N VAL A 52 -9.77 -12.99 -7.75
CA VAL A 52 -10.10 -11.68 -8.31
C VAL A 52 -10.57 -10.73 -7.22
N THR A 53 -9.87 -9.61 -7.09
CA THR A 53 -10.27 -8.49 -6.24
C THR A 53 -11.15 -7.52 -7.05
N LEU A 54 -12.34 -7.21 -6.55
CA LEU A 54 -13.27 -6.29 -7.22
C LEU A 54 -12.91 -4.83 -6.99
N TYR A 55 -12.52 -4.45 -5.77
CA TYR A 55 -12.12 -3.09 -5.45
C TYR A 55 -10.73 -3.05 -4.80
N HIS A 56 -9.78 -2.39 -5.48
CA HIS A 56 -8.43 -2.16 -4.98
C HIS A 56 -8.07 -0.68 -5.19
N TRP A 57 -8.81 0.19 -4.50
CA TRP A 57 -8.54 1.62 -4.30
C TRP A 57 -8.60 2.50 -5.56
N ASP A 58 -9.27 2.03 -6.62
CA ASP A 58 -9.35 2.70 -7.92
C ASP A 58 -10.78 3.15 -8.27
N LEU A 59 -11.40 3.89 -7.35
CA LEU A 59 -12.76 4.39 -7.52
C LEU A 59 -12.90 5.25 -8.81
N PRO A 60 -13.94 5.07 -9.64
CA PRO A 60 -14.23 5.97 -10.74
C PRO A 60 -14.42 7.41 -10.25
N GLN A 61 -13.69 8.35 -10.84
CA GLN A 61 -13.65 9.75 -10.40
C GLN A 61 -15.04 10.39 -10.34
N LEU A 62 -15.93 10.09 -11.32
CA LEU A 62 -17.31 10.58 -11.32
C LEU A 62 -18.07 10.22 -10.04
N LEU A 63 -17.85 9.01 -9.50
CA LEU A 63 -18.51 8.56 -8.27
C LEU A 63 -17.99 9.33 -7.04
N GLN A 64 -16.70 9.68 -7.03
CA GLN A 64 -16.13 10.50 -5.97
C GLN A 64 -16.65 11.95 -6.04
N GLU A 65 -16.66 12.56 -7.22
CA GLU A 65 -17.03 13.97 -7.41
C GLU A 65 -18.52 14.20 -7.26
N ARG A 66 -19.35 13.41 -7.96
CA ARG A 66 -20.79 13.65 -8.02
C ARG A 66 -21.54 13.13 -6.79
N TYR A 67 -21.06 12.03 -6.21
CA TYR A 67 -21.74 11.36 -5.11
C TYR A 67 -20.95 11.37 -3.81
N GLY A 68 -19.70 11.86 -3.77
CA GLY A 68 -18.88 11.92 -2.55
C GLY A 68 -18.14 10.61 -2.23
N GLY A 69 -18.16 9.64 -3.14
CA GLY A 69 -17.52 8.34 -2.95
C GLY A 69 -18.04 7.61 -1.72
N TRP A 70 -17.15 6.94 -0.98
CA TRP A 70 -17.54 6.10 0.17
C TRP A 70 -18.20 6.86 1.32
N GLN A 71 -18.23 8.20 1.30
CA GLN A 71 -19.05 8.99 2.23
C GLN A 71 -20.56 8.88 1.97
N ASN A 72 -20.98 8.30 0.84
CA ASN A 72 -22.37 8.21 0.43
C ASN A 72 -22.88 6.77 0.43
N SER A 73 -24.06 6.56 1.02
CA SER A 73 -24.70 5.25 1.13
C SER A 73 -25.11 4.66 -0.22
N SER A 74 -25.32 5.49 -1.24
CA SER A 74 -25.65 5.05 -2.61
C SER A 74 -24.55 4.22 -3.25
N MET A 75 -23.30 4.37 -2.79
CA MET A 75 -22.16 3.56 -3.24
C MET A 75 -22.36 2.06 -3.03
N VAL A 76 -23.17 1.68 -2.04
CA VAL A 76 -23.56 0.29 -1.81
C VAL A 76 -24.24 -0.31 -3.04
N ASN A 77 -25.10 0.45 -3.73
CA ASN A 77 -25.76 0.00 -4.94
C ASN A 77 -24.82 0.02 -6.14
N TYR A 78 -24.09 1.11 -6.36
CA TYR A 78 -23.19 1.23 -7.51
C TYR A 78 -22.10 0.15 -7.51
N PHE A 79 -21.50 -0.11 -6.34
CA PHE A 79 -20.50 -1.17 -6.22
C PHE A 79 -21.12 -2.55 -6.44
N ASN A 80 -22.35 -2.77 -5.96
CA ASN A 80 -23.05 -4.01 -6.22
C ASN A 80 -23.37 -4.23 -7.70
N ASP A 81 -23.75 -3.19 -8.44
CA ASP A 81 -24.02 -3.30 -9.88
C ASP A 81 -22.76 -3.65 -10.66
N PHE A 82 -21.63 -3.04 -10.30
CA PHE A 82 -20.32 -3.38 -10.85
C PHE A 82 -19.91 -4.83 -10.51
N ALA A 83 -19.99 -5.23 -9.24
CA ALA A 83 -19.69 -6.60 -8.81
C ALA A 83 -20.58 -7.63 -9.51
N ASN A 84 -21.88 -7.34 -9.63
CA ASN A 84 -22.84 -8.21 -10.31
C ASN A 84 -22.49 -8.38 -11.80
N LEU A 85 -22.07 -7.30 -12.48
CA LEU A 85 -21.56 -7.39 -13.85
C LEU A 85 -20.29 -8.25 -13.94
N CYS A 86 -19.36 -8.13 -12.99
CA CYS A 86 -18.17 -8.98 -12.94
C CYS A 86 -18.51 -10.46 -12.72
N PHE A 87 -19.47 -10.77 -11.85
CA PHE A 87 -19.96 -12.15 -11.66
C PHE A 87 -20.62 -12.70 -12.92
N GLU A 88 -21.45 -11.89 -13.58
CA GLU A 88 -22.10 -12.23 -14.85
C GLU A 88 -21.08 -12.58 -15.93
N LYS A 89 -20.04 -11.76 -16.09
CA LYS A 89 -19.07 -11.91 -17.18
C LYS A 89 -17.99 -12.95 -16.91
N PHE A 90 -17.53 -13.09 -15.67
CA PHE A 90 -16.33 -13.88 -15.37
C PHE A 90 -16.55 -15.04 -14.38
N GLY A 91 -17.68 -15.09 -13.68
CA GLY A 91 -17.89 -16.04 -12.58
C GLY A 91 -18.08 -17.51 -12.99
N ASN A 92 -18.30 -17.78 -14.28
CA ASN A 92 -18.17 -19.14 -14.82
C ASN A 92 -16.73 -19.68 -14.69
N LYS A 93 -15.72 -18.80 -14.80
CA LYS A 93 -14.28 -19.11 -14.77
C LYS A 93 -13.63 -18.81 -13.42
N VAL A 94 -14.03 -17.72 -12.77
CA VAL A 94 -13.47 -17.26 -11.49
C VAL A 94 -14.25 -17.84 -10.31
N LYS A 95 -13.54 -18.47 -9.37
CA LYS A 95 -14.13 -19.13 -8.19
C LYS A 95 -13.76 -18.50 -6.85
N TYR A 96 -12.87 -17.52 -6.83
CA TYR A 96 -12.44 -16.84 -5.62
C TYR A 96 -12.54 -15.33 -5.83
N TRP A 97 -13.47 -14.72 -5.12
CA TRP A 97 -13.76 -13.29 -5.21
C TRP A 97 -13.41 -12.60 -3.89
N VAL A 98 -12.63 -11.53 -4.00
CA VAL A 98 -12.35 -10.61 -2.90
C VAL A 98 -13.08 -9.31 -3.20
N THR A 99 -14.04 -8.90 -2.38
CA THR A 99 -14.81 -7.68 -2.65
C THR A 99 -13.94 -6.43 -2.50
N PHE A 100 -13.29 -6.28 -1.35
CA PHE A 100 -12.45 -5.14 -1.01
C PHE A 100 -11.07 -5.61 -0.62
N ASN A 101 -10.03 -4.95 -1.15
CA ASN A 101 -8.70 -5.00 -0.55
C ASN A 101 -8.55 -3.93 0.51
N ASN A 102 -8.08 -4.34 1.68
CA ASN A 102 -7.64 -3.49 2.78
C ASN A 102 -8.54 -2.25 2.97
N PRO A 103 -9.79 -2.44 3.43
CA PRO A 103 -10.73 -1.35 3.58
C PRO A 103 -10.35 -0.36 4.67
N TRP A 104 -9.42 -0.73 5.56
CA TRP A 104 -8.83 0.19 6.53
C TRP A 104 -8.10 1.34 5.84
N SER A 105 -7.23 1.04 4.87
CA SER A 105 -6.54 2.07 4.08
C SER A 105 -7.50 2.96 3.30
N ILE A 106 -8.56 2.39 2.70
CA ILE A 106 -9.59 3.19 2.02
C ILE A 106 -10.21 4.21 2.99
N ALA A 107 -10.57 3.77 4.19
CA ALA A 107 -11.28 4.60 5.16
C ALA A 107 -10.36 5.61 5.86
N VAL A 108 -9.22 5.15 6.37
CA VAL A 108 -8.28 5.95 7.15
C VAL A 108 -7.38 6.77 6.23
N GLU A 109 -6.62 6.13 5.35
CA GLU A 109 -5.67 6.87 4.51
C GLU A 109 -6.39 7.71 3.45
N GLY A 110 -7.56 7.28 2.98
CA GLY A 110 -8.36 8.02 1.99
C GLY A 110 -9.22 9.16 2.54
N TYR A 111 -9.89 8.96 3.69
CA TYR A 111 -10.87 9.93 4.23
C TYR A 111 -10.50 10.52 5.61
N GLU A 112 -9.51 10.00 6.33
CA GLU A 112 -9.05 10.54 7.63
C GLU A 112 -7.76 11.36 7.48
N THR A 113 -6.68 10.74 6.99
CA THR A 113 -5.34 11.35 6.88
C THR A 113 -5.15 12.05 5.53
N GLY A 114 -5.83 11.54 4.49
CA GLY A 114 -5.70 12.00 3.11
C GLY A 114 -4.33 11.69 2.51
N GLU A 115 -3.63 10.67 3.01
CA GLU A 115 -2.39 10.15 2.43
C GLU A 115 -2.64 9.39 1.12
N HIS A 116 -3.79 8.72 1.03
CA HIS A 116 -4.24 8.07 -0.20
C HIS A 116 -5.41 8.83 -0.84
N ALA A 117 -5.66 8.56 -2.13
CA ALA A 117 -6.84 9.06 -2.82
C ALA A 117 -8.13 8.65 -2.06
N PRO A 118 -9.12 9.55 -1.90
CA PRO A 118 -9.28 10.85 -2.57
C PRO A 118 -8.55 12.04 -1.90
N GLY A 119 -7.67 11.81 -0.93
CA GLY A 119 -6.88 12.87 -0.28
C GLY A 119 -7.70 13.72 0.69
N LEU A 120 -8.79 13.18 1.23
CA LEU A 120 -9.70 13.90 2.10
C LEU A 120 -9.28 13.76 3.57
N ARG A 121 -9.36 14.86 4.32
CA ARG A 121 -8.94 14.96 5.73
C ARG A 121 -10.13 15.19 6.66
N LEU A 122 -11.09 14.27 6.65
CA LEU A 122 -12.36 14.39 7.38
C LEU A 122 -12.24 13.76 8.78
N ARG A 123 -11.34 14.33 9.58
CA ARG A 123 -10.88 13.70 10.82
C ARG A 123 -12.01 13.36 11.79
N GLY A 124 -11.95 12.15 12.34
CA GLY A 124 -12.83 11.66 13.40
C GLY A 124 -14.24 11.29 12.95
N ILE A 125 -14.61 11.48 11.68
CA ILE A 125 -15.96 11.20 11.15
C ILE A 125 -15.89 10.47 9.80
N GLY A 126 -15.03 10.93 8.89
CA GLY A 126 -14.96 10.44 7.52
C GLY A 126 -14.61 8.97 7.43
N ALA A 127 -13.61 8.51 8.18
CA ALA A 127 -13.21 7.10 8.21
C ALA A 127 -14.38 6.20 8.64
N TYR A 128 -15.10 6.59 9.69
CA TYR A 128 -16.22 5.83 10.23
C TYR A 128 -17.39 5.74 9.26
N LYS A 129 -17.71 6.84 8.58
CA LYS A 129 -18.76 6.86 7.56
C LYS A 129 -18.39 6.04 6.31
N ALA A 130 -17.14 6.16 5.85
CA ALA A 130 -16.63 5.37 4.73
C ALA A 130 -16.65 3.87 5.02
N ALA A 131 -16.07 3.47 6.16
CA ALA A 131 -16.04 2.06 6.58
C ALA A 131 -17.44 1.47 6.70
N HIS A 132 -18.40 2.22 7.26
CA HIS A 132 -19.78 1.76 7.40
C HIS A 132 -20.43 1.45 6.04
N ASN A 133 -20.24 2.32 5.05
CA ASN A 133 -20.75 2.09 3.70
C ASN A 133 -20.01 0.94 2.98
N ILE A 134 -18.70 0.80 3.18
CA ILE A 134 -17.88 -0.29 2.62
C ILE A 134 -18.36 -1.66 3.16
N ILE A 135 -18.60 -1.77 4.47
CA ILE A 135 -19.11 -3.01 5.09
C ILE A 135 -20.49 -3.37 4.52
N LYS A 136 -21.39 -2.39 4.39
CA LYS A 136 -22.72 -2.59 3.78
C LYS A 136 -22.61 -3.00 2.31
N ALA A 137 -21.69 -2.40 1.57
CA ALA A 137 -21.42 -2.73 0.16
C ALA A 137 -20.90 -4.17 0.02
N HIS A 138 -19.96 -4.58 0.88
CA HIS A 138 -19.45 -5.95 0.94
C HIS A 138 -20.58 -6.95 1.19
N ALA A 139 -21.39 -6.72 2.24
CA ALA A 139 -22.51 -7.59 2.57
C ALA A 139 -23.50 -7.72 1.41
N LYS A 140 -23.85 -6.60 0.76
CA LYS A 140 -24.74 -6.60 -0.41
C LYS A 140 -24.17 -7.40 -1.58
N VAL A 141 -22.88 -7.27 -1.87
CA VAL A 141 -22.22 -8.04 -2.93
C VAL A 141 -22.23 -9.54 -2.62
N TRP A 142 -21.97 -9.92 -1.36
CA TRP A 142 -22.04 -11.32 -0.94
C TRP A 142 -23.45 -11.88 -1.12
N HIS A 143 -24.50 -11.17 -0.67
CA HIS A 143 -25.90 -11.60 -0.84
C HIS A 143 -26.32 -11.69 -2.31
N THR A 144 -25.85 -10.76 -3.16
CA THR A 144 -26.08 -10.84 -4.61
C THR A 144 -25.41 -12.08 -5.21
N TYR A 145 -24.18 -12.40 -4.81
CA TYR A 145 -23.51 -13.62 -5.25
C TYR A 145 -24.26 -14.87 -4.79
N ASP A 146 -24.60 -14.93 -3.50
CA ASP A 146 -25.27 -16.06 -2.87
C ASP A 146 -26.61 -16.38 -3.53
N SER A 147 -27.47 -15.37 -3.69
CA SER A 147 -28.81 -15.52 -4.22
C SER A 147 -28.87 -15.74 -5.75
N GLN A 148 -27.98 -15.10 -6.53
CA GLN A 148 -28.10 -15.09 -7.99
C GLN A 148 -27.10 -16.02 -8.70
N TRP A 149 -25.91 -16.21 -8.13
CA TRP A 149 -24.77 -16.79 -8.85
C TRP A 149 -24.23 -18.08 -8.24
N ARG A 150 -24.27 -18.23 -6.91
CA ARG A 150 -23.58 -19.31 -6.19
C ARG A 150 -24.04 -20.70 -6.63
N SER A 151 -25.34 -20.89 -6.85
CA SER A 151 -25.90 -22.17 -7.32
C SER A 151 -25.33 -22.62 -8.68
N LYS A 152 -25.06 -21.67 -9.57
CA LYS A 152 -24.52 -21.93 -10.92
C LYS A 152 -23.00 -21.97 -10.94
N GLN A 153 -22.36 -21.03 -10.24
CA GLN A 153 -20.94 -20.76 -10.36
C GLN A 153 -20.09 -21.47 -9.30
N LYS A 154 -20.67 -21.78 -8.13
CA LYS A 154 -20.03 -22.49 -7.02
C LYS A 154 -18.70 -21.88 -6.55
N GLY A 155 -18.54 -20.56 -6.67
CA GLY A 155 -17.40 -19.84 -6.13
C GLY A 155 -17.59 -19.40 -4.68
N LEU A 156 -16.55 -18.78 -4.14
CA LEU A 156 -16.47 -18.21 -2.79
C LEU A 156 -16.25 -16.70 -2.87
N VAL A 157 -16.86 -15.97 -1.94
CA VAL A 157 -16.76 -14.52 -1.79
C VAL A 157 -16.27 -14.18 -0.39
N GLY A 158 -15.19 -13.42 -0.33
CA GLY A 158 -14.59 -12.91 0.91
C GLY A 158 -14.16 -11.45 0.76
N LEU A 159 -13.48 -10.95 1.79
CA LEU A 159 -12.79 -9.66 1.79
C LEU A 159 -11.37 -9.82 2.32
N SER A 160 -10.46 -8.95 1.88
CA SER A 160 -9.05 -8.97 2.30
C SER A 160 -8.82 -7.86 3.32
N LEU A 161 -8.52 -8.24 4.56
CA LEU A 161 -8.24 -7.31 5.65
C LEU A 161 -6.74 -7.30 5.91
N THR A 162 -6.09 -6.14 5.76
CA THR A 162 -4.70 -5.97 6.15
C THR A 162 -4.64 -5.49 7.59
N SER A 163 -3.80 -6.13 8.41
CA SER A 163 -3.60 -5.70 9.79
C SER A 163 -2.22 -6.10 10.29
N ASP A 164 -1.62 -5.20 11.05
CA ASP A 164 -0.47 -5.50 11.87
C ASP A 164 -0.88 -6.27 13.13
N TRP A 165 0.08 -6.99 13.70
CA TRP A 165 -0.10 -7.59 15.02
C TRP A 165 0.24 -6.58 16.12
N GLY A 166 -0.67 -6.38 17.07
CA GLY A 166 -0.42 -5.59 18.28
C GLY A 166 0.09 -6.47 19.42
N GLU A 167 1.34 -6.29 19.80
CA GLU A 167 1.95 -6.95 20.97
C GLU A 167 1.97 -5.96 22.15
N PRO A 168 1.53 -6.34 23.36
CA PRO A 168 1.67 -5.44 24.52
C PRO A 168 3.15 -5.19 24.82
N VAL A 169 3.52 -3.93 25.14
CA VAL A 169 4.88 -3.59 25.59
C VAL A 169 5.27 -4.40 26.81
N ASP A 170 4.40 -4.42 27.83
CA ASP A 170 4.56 -5.26 29.01
C ASP A 170 3.43 -6.28 29.10
N SER A 171 3.77 -7.55 28.91
CA SER A 171 2.81 -8.66 28.98
C SER A 171 2.32 -9.00 30.39
N SER A 172 2.87 -8.35 31.43
CA SER A 172 2.39 -8.43 32.81
C SER A 172 1.48 -7.25 33.19
N ASN A 173 1.52 -6.15 32.42
CA ASN A 173 0.68 -4.98 32.62
C ASN A 173 -0.67 -5.14 31.91
N GLN A 174 -1.74 -5.25 32.70
CA GLN A 174 -3.10 -5.43 32.19
C GLN A 174 -3.54 -4.29 31.24
N ARG A 175 -3.09 -3.05 31.47
CA ARG A 175 -3.44 -1.92 30.60
C ARG A 175 -2.83 -2.03 29.21
N ASP A 176 -1.61 -2.57 29.10
CA ASP A 176 -0.96 -2.78 27.82
C ASP A 176 -1.57 -3.96 27.06
N ILE A 177 -1.98 -5.02 27.78
CA ILE A 177 -2.75 -6.12 27.20
C ILE A 177 -4.07 -5.62 26.61
N GLU A 178 -4.80 -4.78 27.34
CA GLU A 178 -6.06 -4.18 26.88
C GLU A 178 -5.85 -3.18 25.73
N ALA A 179 -4.75 -2.42 25.75
CA ALA A 179 -4.37 -1.54 24.65
C ALA A 179 -4.03 -2.32 23.38
N ALA A 180 -3.31 -3.44 23.49
CA ALA A 180 -3.00 -4.32 22.38
C ALA A 180 -4.25 -4.99 21.79
N ASP A 181 -5.19 -5.46 22.63
CA ASP A 181 -6.48 -5.96 22.13
C ASP A 181 -7.28 -4.83 21.44
N ARG A 182 -7.33 -3.64 22.04
CA ARG A 182 -8.01 -2.49 21.41
C ARG A 182 -7.37 -2.09 20.08
N PHE A 183 -6.04 -2.15 19.96
CA PHE A 183 -5.34 -1.99 18.68
C PHE A 183 -5.87 -2.98 17.63
N MET A 184 -5.95 -4.26 17.99
CA MET A 184 -6.47 -5.32 17.12
C MET A 184 -7.94 -5.11 16.74
N GLN A 185 -8.76 -4.62 17.68
CA GLN A 185 -10.18 -4.36 17.42
C GLN A 185 -10.41 -3.14 16.54
N PHE A 186 -9.61 -2.08 16.65
CA PHE A 186 -9.71 -0.89 15.79
C PHE A 186 -9.12 -1.10 14.39
N SER A 187 -8.20 -2.05 14.22
CA SER A 187 -7.62 -2.42 12.92
C SER A 187 -8.42 -3.55 12.25
N LEU A 188 -8.11 -4.81 12.59
CA LEU A 188 -8.77 -5.99 12.03
C LEU A 188 -10.25 -6.09 12.44
N GLY A 189 -10.54 -5.91 13.73
CA GLY A 189 -11.86 -6.13 14.30
C GLY A 189 -12.94 -5.19 13.76
N TRP A 190 -12.55 -3.99 13.33
CA TRP A 190 -13.46 -2.96 12.84
C TRP A 190 -14.23 -3.42 11.59
N PHE A 191 -13.56 -4.18 10.72
CA PHE A 191 -14.18 -4.76 9.51
C PHE A 191 -14.55 -6.24 9.70
N ALA A 192 -13.79 -7.00 10.47
CA ALA A 192 -14.08 -8.43 10.69
C ALA A 192 -15.31 -8.64 11.58
N SER A 193 -15.45 -7.93 12.70
CA SER A 193 -16.53 -8.16 13.67
C SER A 193 -17.94 -7.93 13.07
N PRO A 194 -18.20 -6.89 12.26
CA PRO A 194 -19.48 -6.77 11.57
C PRO A 194 -19.80 -7.98 10.71
N VAL A 195 -18.81 -8.51 9.99
CA VAL A 195 -19.00 -9.64 9.08
C VAL A 195 -19.20 -10.97 9.83
N PHE A 196 -18.52 -11.20 10.95
CA PHE A 196 -18.66 -12.46 11.72
C PHE A 196 -19.79 -12.40 12.77
N TYR A 197 -20.01 -11.25 13.38
CA TYR A 197 -20.88 -11.07 14.55
C TYR A 197 -22.06 -10.14 14.33
N GLY A 198 -22.06 -9.35 13.26
CA GLY A 198 -23.17 -8.46 12.88
C GLY A 198 -23.04 -7.03 13.39
N ASP A 199 -22.04 -6.69 14.21
CA ASP A 199 -21.89 -5.34 14.75
C ASP A 199 -20.42 -4.97 14.94
N TYR A 200 -20.15 -3.68 15.15
CA TYR A 200 -18.80 -3.21 15.48
C TYR A 200 -18.29 -3.76 16.81
N PRO A 201 -16.96 -3.87 16.99
CA PRO A 201 -16.36 -4.25 18.27
C PRO A 201 -16.89 -3.37 19.40
N GLN A 202 -17.23 -4.00 20.53
CA GLN A 202 -17.82 -3.29 21.67
C GLN A 202 -16.88 -2.20 22.20
N VAL A 203 -15.58 -2.50 22.31
CA VAL A 203 -14.55 -1.54 22.73
C VAL A 203 -14.50 -0.30 21.83
N MET A 204 -14.75 -0.47 20.52
CA MET A 204 -14.73 0.64 19.57
C MET A 204 -15.94 1.56 19.78
N LYS A 205 -17.14 0.99 19.95
CA LYS A 205 -18.37 1.75 20.26
C LYS A 205 -18.24 2.55 21.55
N GLU A 206 -17.66 1.94 22.59
CA GLU A 206 -17.49 2.58 23.89
C GLU A 206 -16.48 3.72 23.86
N TYR A 207 -15.30 3.51 23.27
CA TYR A 207 -14.27 4.54 23.23
C TYR A 207 -14.68 5.73 22.38
N ILE A 208 -15.21 5.50 21.16
CA ILE A 208 -15.64 6.58 20.28
C ILE A 208 -16.88 7.27 20.86
N GLY A 209 -17.83 6.53 21.45
CA GLY A 209 -18.99 7.10 22.13
C GLY A 209 -18.58 8.02 23.30
N ARG A 210 -17.65 7.56 24.15
CA ARG A 210 -17.11 8.37 25.25
C ARG A 210 -16.40 9.62 24.74
N LYS A 211 -15.55 9.51 23.73
CA LYS A 211 -14.85 10.67 23.12
C LYS A 211 -15.85 11.66 22.52
N SER A 212 -16.86 11.16 21.80
CA SER A 212 -17.95 11.97 21.23
C SER A 212 -18.68 12.75 22.33
N GLY A 213 -19.01 12.11 23.45
CA GLY A 213 -19.60 12.80 24.60
C GLY A 213 -18.68 13.85 25.23
N GLN A 214 -17.38 13.55 25.34
CA GLN A 214 -16.36 14.51 25.82
C GLN A 214 -16.19 15.71 24.89
N GLN A 215 -16.48 15.54 23.60
CA GLN A 215 -16.49 16.59 22.57
C GLN A 215 -17.80 17.39 22.55
N GLY A 216 -18.77 17.05 23.43
CA GLY A 216 -20.08 17.68 23.45
C GLY A 216 -21.00 17.25 22.29
N LEU A 217 -20.65 16.18 21.57
CA LEU A 217 -21.51 15.65 20.51
C LEU A 217 -22.64 14.84 21.15
N GLY A 218 -23.89 15.18 20.82
CA GLY A 218 -25.08 14.47 21.30
C GLY A 218 -25.23 13.05 20.74
N VAL A 219 -24.39 12.66 19.78
CA VAL A 219 -24.38 11.34 19.14
C VAL A 219 -22.94 10.87 18.92
N SER A 220 -22.73 9.54 18.88
CA SER A 220 -21.42 8.97 18.57
C SER A 220 -21.03 9.28 17.11
N ARG A 221 -19.75 9.61 16.90
CA ARG A 221 -19.17 9.73 15.55
C ARG A 221 -19.11 8.39 14.79
N LEU A 222 -19.15 7.26 15.49
CA LEU A 222 -19.26 5.93 14.88
C LEU A 222 -20.72 5.67 14.48
N PRO A 223 -21.04 5.45 13.18
CA PRO A 223 -22.39 5.08 12.77
C PRO A 223 -22.87 3.80 13.46
N GLN A 224 -24.18 3.65 13.60
CA GLN A 224 -24.76 2.45 14.21
C GLN A 224 -25.48 1.62 13.15
N PHE A 225 -25.29 0.30 13.20
CA PHE A 225 -26.14 -0.61 12.44
C PHE A 225 -27.50 -0.75 13.13
N SER A 226 -28.57 -0.59 12.36
CA SER A 226 -29.92 -1.00 12.77
C SER A 226 -29.98 -2.52 13.01
N PRO A 227 -30.95 -3.04 13.78
CA PRO A 227 -31.09 -4.49 13.99
C PRO A 227 -31.16 -5.31 12.69
N GLN A 228 -31.82 -4.76 11.67
CA GLN A 228 -31.92 -5.37 10.34
C GLN A 228 -30.56 -5.42 9.65
N GLU A 229 -29.80 -4.31 9.69
CA GLU A 229 -28.46 -4.28 9.12
C GLU A 229 -27.51 -5.24 9.85
N LYS A 230 -27.60 -5.34 11.19
CA LYS A 230 -26.78 -6.28 11.96
C LYS A 230 -27.00 -7.72 11.51
N SER A 231 -28.25 -8.11 11.31
CA SER A 231 -28.57 -9.43 10.78
C SER A 231 -28.14 -9.61 9.33
N TYR A 232 -28.17 -8.55 8.53
CA TYR A 232 -27.84 -8.59 7.11
C TYR A 232 -26.33 -8.71 6.84
N VAL A 233 -25.49 -8.02 7.63
CA VAL A 233 -24.02 -8.06 7.47
C VAL A 233 -23.38 -9.27 8.13
N LYS A 234 -24.06 -9.91 9.08
CA LYS A 234 -23.56 -11.10 9.76
C LYS A 234 -23.51 -12.30 8.82
N GLY A 235 -22.38 -13.00 8.81
CA GLY A 235 -22.17 -14.24 8.06
C GLY A 235 -21.83 -14.04 6.58
N THR A 236 -21.56 -12.82 6.12
CA THR A 236 -21.35 -12.53 4.69
C THR A 236 -19.92 -12.79 4.21
N CYS A 237 -19.29 -13.90 4.63
CA CYS A 237 -17.90 -14.19 4.30
C CYS A 237 -17.62 -15.68 4.25
N ASP A 238 -17.23 -16.17 3.07
CA ASP A 238 -16.94 -17.58 2.84
C ASP A 238 -15.49 -17.93 3.21
N PHE A 239 -14.59 -16.97 3.07
CA PHE A 239 -13.18 -17.04 3.48
C PHE A 239 -12.68 -15.64 3.84
N LEU A 240 -11.79 -15.56 4.84
CA LEU A 240 -11.11 -14.33 5.21
C LEU A 240 -9.79 -14.20 4.45
N GLY A 241 -9.67 -13.15 3.65
CA GLY A 241 -8.38 -12.70 3.13
C GLY A 241 -7.62 -11.95 4.22
N LEU A 242 -6.34 -12.27 4.41
CA LEU A 242 -5.46 -11.59 5.36
C LEU A 242 -4.25 -11.00 4.63
N GLY A 243 -4.11 -9.68 4.72
CA GLY A 243 -2.86 -8.97 4.49
C GLY A 243 -2.09 -8.85 5.79
N HIS A 244 -0.80 -9.18 5.82
CA HIS A 244 0.02 -8.98 7.01
C HIS A 244 1.47 -8.72 6.63
N PHE A 245 2.07 -7.68 7.20
CA PHE A 245 3.42 -7.24 6.85
C PHE A 245 4.30 -7.06 8.06
N THR A 246 3.78 -6.53 9.17
CA THR A 246 4.60 -6.18 10.34
C THR A 246 3.85 -6.30 11.67
N THR A 247 4.52 -5.92 12.76
CA THR A 247 4.06 -5.97 14.14
C THR A 247 4.37 -4.64 14.82
N ARG A 248 3.59 -4.29 15.84
CA ARG A 248 3.79 -3.13 16.70
C ARG A 248 3.75 -3.53 18.15
N TYR A 249 4.62 -2.93 18.95
CA TYR A 249 4.40 -2.87 20.39
C TYR A 249 3.33 -1.83 20.70
N VAL A 250 2.45 -2.11 21.65
CA VAL A 250 1.31 -1.28 22.00
C VAL A 250 1.27 -1.07 23.51
N THR A 251 1.06 0.19 23.91
CA THR A 251 0.87 0.56 25.32
C THR A 251 -0.30 1.54 25.48
N GLN A 252 -0.90 1.56 26.67
CA GLN A 252 -1.96 2.50 27.00
C GLN A 252 -1.43 3.94 27.00
N LYS A 253 -2.05 4.83 26.20
CA LYS A 253 -1.76 6.26 26.23
C LYS A 253 -3.03 7.06 26.02
N ASN A 254 -3.47 7.77 27.05
CA ASN A 254 -4.64 8.63 26.94
C ASN A 254 -4.29 9.82 26.03
N GLN A 255 -5.07 10.01 24.97
CA GLN A 255 -4.93 11.14 24.06
C GLN A 255 -5.92 12.23 24.48
N PRO A 256 -5.45 13.41 24.93
CA PRO A 256 -6.34 14.52 25.27
C PRO A 256 -7.31 14.87 24.13
N SER A 257 -8.58 15.16 24.45
CA SER A 257 -9.56 15.60 23.45
C SER A 257 -9.16 16.91 22.76
N ALA A 258 -8.28 17.71 23.38
CA ALA A 258 -7.71 18.93 22.82
C ALA A 258 -6.81 18.71 21.57
N LEU A 259 -6.32 17.49 21.33
CA LEU A 259 -5.54 17.15 20.13
C LEU A 259 -6.41 17.02 18.86
N GLY A 260 -7.73 17.14 19.01
CA GLY A 260 -8.70 17.03 17.94
C GLY A 260 -9.22 15.61 17.74
N ASP A 261 -10.34 15.56 17.03
CA ASP A 261 -11.11 14.34 16.82
C ASP A 261 -10.46 13.56 15.69
N SER A 262 -10.01 12.33 15.96
CA SER A 262 -9.45 11.48 14.92
C SER A 262 -9.58 10.00 15.26
N TYR A 263 -9.49 9.16 14.23
CA TYR A 263 -9.34 7.71 14.40
C TYR A 263 -8.19 7.35 15.37
N PHE A 264 -7.07 8.07 15.29
CA PHE A 264 -5.89 7.80 16.12
C PHE A 264 -6.07 8.22 17.58
N THR A 265 -6.76 9.34 17.84
CA THR A 265 -7.04 9.81 19.21
C THR A 265 -8.14 9.00 19.90
N ASP A 266 -9.05 8.40 19.14
CA ASP A 266 -10.11 7.54 19.68
C ASP A 266 -9.59 6.21 20.26
N ARG A 267 -8.42 5.77 19.81
CA ARG A 267 -7.81 4.50 20.24
C ARG A 267 -7.11 4.59 21.60
N ASP A 268 -6.82 5.78 22.12
CA ASP A 268 -6.11 5.99 23.41
C ASP A 268 -4.94 5.01 23.63
N LEU A 269 -4.06 4.89 22.64
CA LEU A 269 -2.87 4.04 22.68
C LEU A 269 -1.67 4.72 22.04
N ALA A 270 -0.49 4.16 22.29
CA ALA A 270 0.73 4.45 21.56
C ALA A 270 1.23 3.18 20.89
N GLU A 271 1.76 3.34 19.69
CA GLU A 271 2.42 2.29 18.93
C GLU A 271 3.92 2.54 18.99
N LEU A 272 4.68 1.49 19.21
CA LEU A 272 6.12 1.50 19.34
C LEU A 272 6.71 0.39 18.47
N VAL A 273 7.98 0.55 18.11
CA VAL A 273 8.76 -0.42 17.36
C VAL A 273 10.02 -0.69 18.16
N ASP A 274 10.47 -1.94 18.16
CA ASP A 274 11.79 -2.27 18.68
C ASP A 274 12.87 -1.78 17.70
N PRO A 275 13.80 -0.91 18.10
CA PRO A 275 14.89 -0.47 17.23
C PRO A 275 15.79 -1.61 16.73
N LEU A 276 15.72 -2.79 17.35
CA LEU A 276 16.47 -3.98 16.94
C LEU A 276 15.75 -4.82 15.88
N TRP A 277 14.48 -4.54 15.57
CA TRP A 277 13.79 -5.27 14.51
C TRP A 277 14.40 -4.95 13.14
N PRO A 278 14.57 -5.96 12.26
CA PRO A 278 15.13 -5.71 10.94
C PRO A 278 14.27 -4.73 10.15
N ASP A 279 14.87 -3.59 9.81
CA ASP A 279 14.32 -2.55 8.96
C ASP A 279 14.74 -2.81 7.50
N PRO A 280 13.80 -3.17 6.61
CA PRO A 280 14.06 -3.38 5.19
C PRO A 280 14.02 -2.08 4.36
N GLY A 281 13.68 -0.94 4.96
CA GLY A 281 13.83 0.39 4.37
C GLY A 281 12.56 1.24 4.36
N SER A 282 11.37 0.64 4.37
CA SER A 282 10.10 1.39 4.48
C SER A 282 9.84 1.77 5.93
N GLU A 283 9.55 3.06 6.18
CA GLU A 283 9.40 3.59 7.55
C GLU A 283 8.31 2.87 8.37
N TRP A 284 7.29 2.35 7.68
CA TRP A 284 6.19 1.63 8.31
C TRP A 284 6.42 0.11 8.40
N LEU A 285 7.45 -0.49 7.79
CA LEU A 285 7.55 -1.94 7.68
C LEU A 285 8.77 -2.46 8.44
N TYR A 286 8.55 -3.28 9.46
CA TYR A 286 9.60 -4.03 10.15
C TYR A 286 9.39 -5.54 10.01
N SER A 287 10.46 -6.31 9.82
CA SER A 287 10.37 -7.77 9.68
C SER A 287 10.19 -8.45 11.03
N VAL A 288 8.95 -8.84 11.34
CA VAL A 288 8.59 -9.46 12.63
C VAL A 288 7.75 -10.73 12.40
N PRO A 289 8.36 -11.83 11.91
CA PRO A 289 7.63 -13.01 11.44
C PRO A 289 6.74 -13.68 12.50
N TRP A 290 7.17 -13.70 13.76
CA TRP A 290 6.42 -14.36 14.83
C TRP A 290 5.06 -13.68 15.10
N GLY A 291 4.93 -12.38 14.80
CA GLY A 291 3.66 -11.66 14.88
C GLY A 291 2.63 -12.20 13.90
N PHE A 292 3.07 -12.73 12.76
CA PHE A 292 2.20 -13.33 11.77
C PHE A 292 1.51 -14.60 12.29
N ARG A 293 2.26 -15.49 12.96
CA ARG A 293 1.70 -16.68 13.61
C ARG A 293 0.73 -16.30 14.72
N ARG A 294 1.02 -15.24 15.48
CA ARG A 294 0.12 -14.74 16.54
C ARG A 294 -1.17 -14.18 15.95
N MET A 295 -1.09 -13.37 14.89
CA MET A 295 -2.25 -12.87 14.14
C MET A 295 -3.14 -14.00 13.65
N LEU A 296 -2.56 -15.03 13.03
CA LEU A 296 -3.30 -16.20 12.52
C LEU A 296 -4.00 -16.97 13.65
N ASN A 297 -3.32 -17.18 14.78
CA ASN A 297 -3.91 -17.82 15.96
C ASN A 297 -4.98 -16.95 16.64
N PHE A 298 -4.81 -15.62 16.62
CA PHE A 298 -5.81 -14.67 17.09
C PHE A 298 -7.07 -14.78 16.26
N ILE A 299 -6.97 -14.72 14.92
CA ILE A 299 -8.11 -14.89 14.01
C ILE A 299 -8.82 -16.21 14.27
N LYS A 300 -8.06 -17.30 14.40
CA LYS A 300 -8.61 -18.63 14.73
C LYS A 300 -9.47 -18.59 16.00
N THR A 301 -8.93 -17.99 17.06
CA THR A 301 -9.61 -17.96 18.36
C THR A 301 -10.79 -17.00 18.36
N GLN A 302 -10.64 -15.84 17.71
CA GLN A 302 -11.59 -14.74 17.75
C GLN A 302 -12.75 -14.91 16.78
N TYR A 303 -12.62 -15.68 15.71
CA TYR A 303 -13.66 -15.81 14.67
C TYR A 303 -14.02 -17.27 14.35
N GLY A 304 -13.67 -18.22 15.22
CA GLY A 304 -14.09 -19.62 15.08
C GLY A 304 -13.35 -20.41 13.99
N ASN A 305 -12.05 -20.17 13.82
CA ASN A 305 -11.18 -20.83 12.83
C ASN A 305 -11.69 -20.75 11.37
N PRO A 306 -12.00 -19.55 10.87
CA PRO A 306 -12.49 -19.39 9.51
C PRO A 306 -11.46 -19.90 8.49
N MET A 307 -11.90 -20.16 7.27
CA MET A 307 -10.99 -20.39 6.15
C MET A 307 -10.19 -19.12 5.87
N ILE A 308 -8.86 -19.20 5.88
CA ILE A 308 -7.98 -18.05 5.66
C ILE A 308 -7.19 -18.22 4.37
N TYR A 309 -7.17 -17.17 3.54
CA TYR A 309 -6.18 -16.99 2.47
C TYR A 309 -5.29 -15.81 2.82
N VAL A 310 -3.98 -16.01 2.86
CA VAL A 310 -3.04 -14.90 2.97
C VAL A 310 -2.98 -14.23 1.61
N THR A 311 -3.61 -13.06 1.50
CA THR A 311 -3.83 -12.35 0.25
C THR A 311 -2.69 -11.42 -0.10
N GLU A 312 -1.95 -10.93 0.90
CA GLU A 312 -0.78 -10.06 0.77
C GLU A 312 0.20 -10.30 1.92
N ASN A 313 1.47 -10.55 1.61
CA ASN A 313 2.59 -10.51 2.55
C ASN A 313 3.87 -10.32 1.73
N GLY A 314 4.73 -9.38 2.11
CA GLY A 314 5.92 -9.07 1.35
C GLY A 314 6.77 -8.01 2.02
N VAL A 315 7.83 -7.60 1.33
CA VAL A 315 8.77 -6.63 1.86
C VAL A 315 9.36 -5.79 0.73
N SER A 316 9.39 -4.49 0.95
CA SER A 316 9.94 -3.47 0.07
C SER A 316 11.46 -3.42 0.16
N GLU A 317 12.04 -2.91 -0.91
CA GLU A 317 13.41 -2.43 -0.96
C GLU A 317 13.37 -0.93 -1.15
N LYS A 318 14.04 -0.19 -0.26
CA LYS A 318 14.25 1.24 -0.46
C LYS A 318 15.38 1.41 -1.47
N MET A 319 15.06 2.06 -2.59
CA MET A 319 15.93 2.17 -3.75
C MET A 319 17.14 3.09 -3.47
N MET A 320 18.21 2.54 -2.87
CA MET A 320 19.52 3.22 -2.76
C MET A 320 20.44 2.82 -3.92
N CYS A 321 20.42 1.53 -4.29
CA CYS A 321 21.05 0.96 -5.47
C CYS A 321 20.21 -0.23 -5.95
N THR A 322 20.12 -0.46 -7.26
CA THR A 322 19.38 -1.63 -7.78
C THR A 322 20.27 -2.87 -7.65
N ASP A 323 19.96 -3.75 -6.69
CA ASP A 323 20.59 -5.06 -6.59
C ASP A 323 19.54 -6.17 -6.70
N LEU A 324 19.64 -6.99 -7.75
CA LEU A 324 18.74 -8.12 -7.94
C LEU A 324 19.07 -9.30 -7.00
N CYS A 325 20.19 -9.25 -6.25
CA CYS A 325 20.60 -10.24 -5.25
C CYS A 325 20.00 -9.97 -3.86
N ASP A 326 18.67 -9.98 -3.79
CA ASP A 326 17.85 -9.63 -2.63
C ASP A 326 17.78 -10.70 -1.51
N GLU A 327 18.92 -11.02 -0.88
CA GLU A 327 19.00 -12.04 0.17
C GLU A 327 18.09 -11.75 1.38
N TRP A 328 18.00 -10.49 1.78
CA TRP A 328 17.14 -10.05 2.88
C TRP A 328 15.65 -10.33 2.59
N ARG A 329 15.21 -10.21 1.33
CA ARG A 329 13.85 -10.56 0.88
C ARG A 329 13.63 -12.08 0.94
N ILE A 330 14.65 -12.88 0.59
CA ILE A 330 14.62 -14.33 0.79
C ILE A 330 14.42 -14.68 2.27
N HIS A 331 15.15 -14.01 3.17
CA HIS A 331 15.03 -14.21 4.62
C HIS A 331 13.62 -13.87 5.13
N TYR A 332 13.07 -12.73 4.70
CA TYR A 332 11.71 -12.33 5.02
C TYR A 332 10.69 -13.43 4.62
N TYR A 333 10.68 -13.83 3.34
CA TYR A 333 9.73 -14.84 2.86
C TYR A 333 9.91 -16.19 3.54
N ARG A 334 11.16 -16.62 3.78
CA ARG A 334 11.43 -17.85 4.54
C ARG A 334 10.79 -17.80 5.92
N ASP A 335 11.01 -16.72 6.66
CA ASP A 335 10.62 -16.65 8.05
C ASP A 335 9.10 -16.50 8.20
N TYR A 336 8.45 -15.67 7.37
CA TYR A 336 6.99 -15.54 7.38
C TYR A 336 6.27 -16.81 6.91
N VAL A 337 6.76 -17.47 5.85
CA VAL A 337 6.18 -18.75 5.41
C VAL A 337 6.37 -19.84 6.48
N ASN A 338 7.50 -19.85 7.18
CA ASN A 338 7.73 -20.77 8.30
C ASN A 338 6.76 -20.52 9.46
N GLU A 339 6.52 -19.27 9.84
CA GLU A 339 5.56 -18.92 10.89
C GLU A 339 4.11 -19.23 10.48
N MET A 340 3.75 -19.06 9.20
CA MET A 340 2.47 -19.52 8.67
C MET A 340 2.33 -21.05 8.77
N LEU A 341 3.34 -21.82 8.36
CA LEU A 341 3.30 -23.28 8.46
C LEU A 341 3.22 -23.76 9.91
N LYS A 342 3.87 -23.06 10.85
CA LYS A 342 3.70 -23.30 12.28
C LYS A 342 2.27 -22.99 12.74
N ALA A 343 1.63 -21.93 12.25
CA ALA A 343 0.22 -21.65 12.52
C ALA A 343 -0.71 -22.75 11.97
N VAL A 344 -0.42 -23.31 10.79
CA VAL A 344 -1.12 -24.49 10.25
C VAL A 344 -0.96 -25.69 11.19
N LYS A 345 0.24 -25.92 11.74
CA LYS A 345 0.48 -26.94 12.77
C LYS A 345 -0.26 -26.65 14.08
N ASP A 346 -0.50 -25.38 14.42
CA ASP A 346 -1.37 -24.97 15.53
C ASP A 346 -2.87 -25.21 15.23
N GLY A 347 -3.20 -25.70 14.02
CA GLY A 347 -4.54 -25.98 13.56
C GLY A 347 -5.30 -24.77 13.03
N VAL A 348 -4.60 -23.73 12.57
CA VAL A 348 -5.23 -22.60 11.84
C VAL A 348 -5.55 -23.04 10.41
N ASN A 349 -6.76 -22.74 9.94
CA ASN A 349 -7.29 -23.16 8.64
C ASN A 349 -6.81 -22.27 7.46
N VAL A 350 -5.48 -22.18 7.27
CA VAL A 350 -4.88 -21.45 6.13
C VAL A 350 -4.90 -22.30 4.87
N ARG A 351 -5.36 -21.74 3.74
CA ARG A 351 -5.55 -22.43 2.46
C ARG A 351 -4.68 -21.95 1.32
N GLY A 352 -4.11 -20.75 1.43
CA GLY A 352 -3.25 -20.20 0.40
C GLY A 352 -2.43 -19.03 0.90
N TYR A 353 -1.38 -18.73 0.15
CA TYR A 353 -0.44 -17.64 0.41
C TYR A 353 -0.08 -16.93 -0.88
N THR A 354 -0.11 -15.60 -0.86
CA THR A 354 0.13 -14.75 -2.04
C THR A 354 1.19 -13.70 -1.70
N ALA A 355 2.30 -13.74 -2.42
CA ALA A 355 3.43 -12.84 -2.20
C ALA A 355 3.16 -11.41 -2.73
N TRP A 356 3.44 -10.45 -1.85
CA TRP A 356 3.60 -9.00 -1.97
C TRP A 356 4.90 -8.54 -2.67
N SER A 357 5.10 -8.45 -3.98
CA SER A 357 4.19 -8.61 -5.13
C SER A 357 4.87 -9.40 -6.27
N LEU A 358 4.15 -9.74 -7.35
CA LEU A 358 4.75 -10.41 -8.51
C LEU A 358 5.81 -9.53 -9.20
N LEU A 359 5.49 -8.26 -9.43
CA LEU A 359 6.31 -7.30 -10.17
C LEU A 359 6.47 -6.04 -9.33
N ASP A 360 7.63 -5.39 -9.44
CA ASP A 360 7.72 -3.99 -9.03
C ASP A 360 6.61 -3.22 -9.74
N ASN A 361 5.90 -2.38 -9.00
CA ASN A 361 4.71 -1.70 -9.47
C ASN A 361 4.66 -0.27 -8.90
N PHE A 362 3.54 0.43 -9.14
CA PHE A 362 3.30 1.75 -8.57
C PHE A 362 2.77 1.59 -7.14
N GLU A 363 3.63 1.80 -6.15
CA GLU A 363 3.33 1.68 -4.73
C GLU A 363 2.72 2.98 -4.20
N TRP A 364 1.55 3.31 -4.72
CA TRP A 364 0.71 4.40 -4.21
C TRP A 364 1.42 5.76 -4.12
N ASP A 365 1.42 6.40 -2.96
CA ASP A 365 2.05 7.70 -2.69
C ASP A 365 3.59 7.66 -2.72
N GLU A 366 4.18 6.48 -2.57
CA GLU A 366 5.63 6.27 -2.77
C GLU A 366 6.03 6.15 -4.25
N GLY A 367 5.06 6.01 -5.15
CA GLY A 367 5.30 5.92 -6.58
C GLY A 367 6.11 4.69 -6.96
N PHE A 368 7.37 4.85 -7.36
CA PHE A 368 8.27 3.75 -7.74
C PHE A 368 9.51 3.64 -6.83
N SER A 369 9.55 4.40 -5.73
CA SER A 369 10.69 4.43 -4.79
C SER A 369 10.80 3.15 -3.97
N GLU A 370 9.66 2.55 -3.63
CA GLU A 370 9.54 1.31 -2.87
C GLU A 370 9.26 0.11 -3.79
N ARG A 371 10.13 -0.91 -3.72
CA ARG A 371 10.08 -2.06 -4.63
C ARG A 371 9.76 -3.36 -3.92
N PHE A 372 8.50 -3.77 -3.98
CA PHE A 372 8.00 -5.04 -3.42
C PHE A 372 8.13 -6.26 -4.35
N GLY A 373 8.39 -6.04 -5.63
CA GLY A 373 8.30 -7.10 -6.63
C GLY A 373 9.33 -8.20 -6.46
N LEU A 374 8.91 -9.44 -6.69
CA LEU A 374 9.82 -10.56 -6.95
C LEU A 374 10.59 -10.35 -8.27
N PHE A 375 9.96 -9.69 -9.25
CA PHE A 375 10.63 -9.25 -10.47
C PHE A 375 10.88 -7.75 -10.41
N TYR A 376 12.11 -7.36 -10.70
CA TYR A 376 12.43 -5.98 -10.98
C TYR A 376 11.81 -5.55 -12.31
N VAL A 377 11.25 -4.35 -12.34
CA VAL A 377 10.74 -3.73 -13.56
C VAL A 377 11.55 -2.48 -13.84
N ASP A 378 12.14 -2.43 -15.03
CA ASP A 378 12.71 -1.19 -15.54
C ASP A 378 11.58 -0.28 -16.05
N PHE A 379 11.21 0.71 -15.25
CA PHE A 379 10.19 1.68 -15.61
C PHE A 379 10.68 2.70 -16.64
N SER A 380 11.99 2.86 -16.84
CA SER A 380 12.56 3.73 -17.87
C SER A 380 12.50 3.08 -19.25
N SER A 381 12.66 1.75 -19.33
CA SER A 381 12.51 0.98 -20.57
C SER A 381 11.09 1.09 -21.17
N ARG A 382 11.01 1.25 -22.49
CA ARG A 382 9.74 1.29 -23.24
C ARG A 382 8.99 -0.03 -23.17
N SER A 383 9.70 -1.17 -23.17
CA SER A 383 9.11 -2.52 -23.10
C SER A 383 8.75 -2.93 -21.67
N LYS A 384 9.18 -2.16 -20.66
CA LYS A 384 8.99 -2.45 -19.23
C LYS A 384 9.50 -3.85 -18.90
N THR A 385 10.74 -4.14 -19.31
CA THR A 385 11.39 -5.44 -19.14
C THR A 385 11.37 -5.89 -17.68
N ARG A 386 11.17 -7.19 -17.45
CA ARG A 386 11.07 -7.80 -16.12
C ARG A 386 12.27 -8.69 -15.87
N TYR A 387 13.04 -8.37 -14.83
CA TYR A 387 14.23 -9.11 -14.43
C TYR A 387 13.97 -9.89 -13.14
N PRO A 388 14.20 -11.21 -13.10
CA PRO A 388 13.98 -11.98 -11.89
C PRO A 388 15.04 -11.63 -10.83
N LYS A 389 14.58 -11.29 -9.62
CA LYS A 389 15.45 -11.17 -8.43
C LYS A 389 15.77 -12.56 -7.85
N ALA A 390 16.76 -12.66 -6.96
CA ALA A 390 17.17 -13.92 -6.34
C ALA A 390 16.00 -14.62 -5.60
N SER A 391 15.10 -13.84 -5.02
CA SER A 391 13.87 -14.27 -4.36
C SER A 391 12.92 -15.07 -5.26
N VAL A 392 12.89 -14.83 -6.58
CA VAL A 392 12.08 -15.62 -7.53
C VAL A 392 12.44 -17.09 -7.47
N MET A 393 13.74 -17.39 -7.53
CA MET A 393 14.23 -18.76 -7.53
C MET A 393 13.97 -19.45 -6.21
N TYR A 394 14.08 -18.72 -5.10
CA TYR A 394 13.76 -19.23 -3.78
C TYR A 394 12.27 -19.55 -3.64
N TYR A 395 11.39 -18.62 -4.01
CA TYR A 395 9.94 -18.79 -3.92
C TYR A 395 9.43 -19.92 -4.82
N LYS A 396 9.93 -20.02 -6.06
CA LYS A 396 9.66 -21.15 -6.99
C LYS A 396 9.96 -22.50 -6.36
N ARG A 397 11.01 -22.57 -5.54
CA ARG A 397 11.45 -23.81 -4.91
C ARG A 397 10.60 -24.18 -3.70
N ILE A 398 10.21 -23.21 -2.87
CA ILE A 398 9.21 -23.43 -1.80
C ILE A 398 7.94 -24.04 -2.41
N ILE A 399 7.45 -23.47 -3.53
CA ILE A 399 6.27 -23.97 -4.21
C ILE A 399 6.50 -25.39 -4.75
N SER A 400 7.61 -25.61 -5.44
CA SER A 400 7.93 -26.92 -6.05
C SER A 400 8.08 -28.03 -5.01
N SER A 401 8.61 -27.69 -3.83
CA SER A 401 8.80 -28.63 -2.71
C SER A 401 7.59 -28.71 -1.79
N ASN A 402 6.55 -27.89 -2.01
CA ASN A 402 5.38 -27.76 -1.15
C ASN A 402 5.76 -27.59 0.34
N GLY A 403 6.77 -26.75 0.61
CA GLY A 403 7.35 -26.58 1.93
C GLY A 403 8.84 -26.26 1.89
N PHE A 404 9.50 -26.38 3.05
CA PHE A 404 10.95 -26.21 3.16
C PHE A 404 11.67 -27.55 2.94
N PRO A 405 12.70 -27.58 2.08
CA PRO A 405 13.51 -28.77 1.83
C PRO A 405 14.49 -29.00 2.98
N ASN A 406 15.33 -30.04 2.90
CA ASN A 406 16.36 -30.24 3.92
C ASN A 406 17.46 -29.15 3.84
N GLN A 407 18.26 -29.00 4.91
CA GLN A 407 19.25 -27.92 5.03
C GLN A 407 20.27 -27.90 3.87
N ARG A 408 20.73 -29.06 3.39
CA ARG A 408 21.67 -29.15 2.26
C ARG A 408 21.06 -28.63 0.97
N GLU A 409 19.78 -28.96 0.74
CA GLU A 409 19.04 -28.42 -0.40
C GLU A 409 18.86 -26.91 -0.28
N VAL A 410 18.59 -26.36 0.91
CA VAL A 410 18.54 -24.91 1.13
C VAL A 410 19.86 -24.22 0.77
N GLU A 411 21.01 -24.80 1.12
CA GLU A 411 22.32 -24.24 0.77
C GLU A 411 22.58 -24.25 -0.74
N ILE A 412 22.28 -25.37 -1.41
CA ILE A 412 22.29 -25.46 -2.87
C ILE A 412 21.34 -24.41 -3.46
N TRP A 413 20.22 -24.17 -2.79
CA TRP A 413 19.24 -23.22 -3.27
C TRP A 413 19.77 -21.80 -3.27
N LYS A 414 20.36 -21.39 -2.15
CA LYS A 414 21.03 -20.09 -2.01
C LYS A 414 22.09 -19.88 -3.09
N ARG A 415 22.95 -20.88 -3.34
CA ARG A 415 23.99 -20.79 -4.37
C ARG A 415 23.42 -20.50 -5.76
N LYS A 416 22.42 -21.28 -6.21
CA LYS A 416 21.81 -21.06 -7.54
C LYS A 416 21.06 -19.73 -7.62
N SER A 417 20.46 -19.27 -6.52
CA SER A 417 19.81 -17.95 -6.47
C SER A 417 20.83 -16.83 -6.67
N ARG A 418 22.02 -16.93 -6.04
CA ARG A 418 23.13 -15.98 -6.25
C ARG A 418 23.65 -15.97 -7.69
N GLU A 419 23.81 -17.14 -8.30
CA GLU A 419 24.23 -17.26 -9.71
C GLU A 419 23.20 -16.60 -10.65
N THR A 420 21.91 -16.84 -10.40
CA THR A 420 20.82 -16.27 -11.20
C THR A 420 20.77 -14.76 -11.07
N CYS A 421 20.85 -14.20 -9.86
CA CYS A 421 20.80 -12.76 -9.67
C CYS A 421 22.03 -12.05 -10.22
N SER A 422 23.22 -12.66 -10.12
CA SER A 422 24.43 -12.13 -10.76
C SER A 422 24.27 -12.05 -12.28
N THR A 423 23.68 -13.07 -12.89
CA THR A 423 23.36 -13.07 -14.33
C THR A 423 22.32 -12.00 -14.66
N SER A 424 21.25 -11.87 -13.86
CA SER A 424 20.24 -10.82 -14.06
C SER A 424 20.84 -9.41 -13.93
N ASN A 425 21.74 -9.17 -12.97
CA ASN A 425 22.43 -7.89 -12.79
C ASN A 425 23.28 -7.55 -14.02
N GLN A 426 23.98 -8.53 -14.60
CA GLN A 426 24.73 -8.35 -15.85
C GLN A 426 23.81 -8.01 -17.02
N LEU A 427 22.67 -8.70 -17.15
CA LEU A 427 21.68 -8.41 -18.19
C LEU A 427 21.11 -7.00 -18.04
N LEU A 428 20.74 -6.60 -16.83
CA LEU A 428 20.23 -5.25 -16.54
C LEU A 428 21.28 -4.18 -16.88
N ALA A 429 22.55 -4.41 -16.57
CA ALA A 429 23.64 -3.50 -16.91
C ALA A 429 23.92 -3.43 -18.42
N ALA A 430 23.64 -4.50 -19.17
CA ALA A 430 23.83 -4.57 -20.61
C ALA A 430 22.62 -4.05 -21.43
N ASP A 431 21.43 -3.96 -20.83
CA ASP A 431 20.18 -3.57 -21.51
C ASP A 431 20.28 -2.24 -22.27
N PRO A 432 20.90 -1.17 -21.72
CA PRO A 432 21.09 0.07 -22.48
C PRO A 432 21.90 -0.14 -23.76
N LEU A 433 22.94 -0.98 -23.74
CA LEU A 433 23.76 -1.26 -24.93
C LEU A 433 22.98 -2.04 -25.99
N ILE A 434 22.16 -3.01 -25.57
CA ILE A 434 21.29 -3.78 -26.47
C ILE A 434 20.27 -2.84 -27.13
N GLY A 435 19.63 -1.95 -26.37
CA GLY A 435 18.71 -0.96 -26.92
C GLY A 435 19.35 -0.02 -27.95
N HIS A 436 20.60 0.40 -27.74
CA HIS A 436 21.35 1.17 -28.73
C HIS A 436 21.67 0.35 -29.99
N MET A 437 22.02 -0.94 -29.85
CA MET A 437 22.29 -1.81 -31.00
C MET A 437 21.02 -2.11 -31.81
N GLU A 438 19.87 -2.31 -31.16
CA GLU A 438 18.57 -2.46 -31.82
C GLU A 438 18.16 -1.17 -32.54
N LEU A 439 18.34 -0.01 -31.93
CA LEU A 439 18.08 1.28 -32.59
C LEU A 439 18.98 1.49 -33.83
N VAL A 440 20.26 1.12 -33.74
CA VAL A 440 21.19 1.18 -34.88
C VAL A 440 20.74 0.24 -36.00
N THR A 441 20.28 -0.96 -35.67
CA THR A 441 19.88 -1.96 -36.68
C THR A 441 18.50 -1.71 -37.29
N GLU A 442 17.53 -1.20 -36.53
CA GLU A 442 16.17 -0.92 -37.02
C GLU A 442 16.03 0.45 -37.68
N ILE A 443 16.77 1.45 -37.23
CA ILE A 443 16.63 2.83 -37.72
C ILE A 443 17.84 3.22 -38.57
N VAL A 444 19.05 3.15 -38.02
CA VAL A 444 20.23 3.72 -38.69
C VAL A 444 20.59 2.94 -39.95
N VAL A 445 20.64 1.60 -39.88
CA VAL A 445 21.02 0.75 -41.02
C VAL A 445 20.05 0.89 -42.21
N PRO A 446 18.71 0.82 -42.04
CA PRO A 446 17.78 1.01 -43.16
C PRO A 446 17.84 2.44 -43.72
N THR A 447 17.98 3.45 -42.87
CA THR A 447 18.05 4.85 -43.32
C THR A 447 19.33 5.12 -44.12
N VAL A 448 20.48 4.59 -43.68
CA VAL A 448 21.74 4.69 -44.43
C VAL A 448 21.69 3.90 -45.74
N CYS A 449 21.07 2.71 -45.75
CA CYS A 449 20.91 1.93 -46.97
C CYS A 449 20.01 2.64 -47.99
N THR A 450 18.88 3.21 -47.55
CA THR A 450 17.98 3.97 -48.44
C THR A 450 18.65 5.22 -49.00
N LEU A 451 19.39 5.97 -48.18
CA LEU A 451 20.20 7.12 -48.64
C LEU A 451 21.27 6.70 -49.66
N SER A 452 21.96 5.58 -49.43
CA SER A 452 22.99 5.06 -50.33
C SER A 452 22.42 4.62 -51.68
N ILE A 453 21.22 4.00 -51.68
CA ILE A 453 20.50 3.62 -52.90
C ILE A 453 20.06 4.89 -53.66
N LEU A 454 19.52 5.89 -52.97
CA LEU A 454 19.11 7.16 -53.57
C LEU A 454 20.30 7.90 -54.21
N LEU A 455 21.42 7.99 -53.50
CA LEU A 455 22.66 8.60 -54.01
C LEU A 455 23.18 7.84 -55.24
N SER A 456 23.17 6.51 -55.20
CA SER A 456 23.58 5.67 -56.33
C SER A 456 22.67 5.87 -57.54
N ALA A 457 21.35 5.97 -57.34
CA ALA A 457 20.38 6.23 -58.40
C ALA A 457 20.57 7.62 -59.02
N VAL A 458 20.82 8.65 -58.21
CA VAL A 458 21.12 10.01 -58.68
C VAL A 458 22.42 10.03 -59.48
N PHE A 459 23.47 9.34 -59.01
CA PHE A 459 24.74 9.23 -59.72
C PHE A 459 24.59 8.49 -61.05
N LEU A 460 23.81 7.40 -61.07
CA LEU A 460 23.49 6.66 -62.30
C LEU A 460 22.71 7.54 -63.28
N MET A 461 21.73 8.32 -62.81
CA MET A 461 21.02 9.28 -63.66
C MET A 461 21.96 10.36 -64.23
N PHE A 462 22.94 10.81 -63.45
CA PHE A 462 23.95 11.76 -63.92
C PHE A 462 24.89 11.15 -64.97
N LEU A 463 25.31 9.90 -64.80
CA LEU A 463 26.13 9.17 -65.76
C LEU A 463 25.37 8.85 -67.04
N LEU A 464 24.11 8.44 -66.94
CA LEU A 464 23.23 8.21 -68.09
C LEU A 464 22.93 9.52 -68.84
N ARG A 465 22.76 10.64 -68.12
CA ARG A 465 22.69 11.98 -68.74
C ARG A 465 23.98 12.38 -69.45
N ARG A 466 25.14 11.90 -69.01
CA ARG A 466 26.43 12.17 -69.65
C ARG A 466 26.69 11.30 -70.87
N GLN A 467 26.17 10.07 -70.90
CA GLN A 467 26.29 9.14 -72.03
C GLN A 467 25.27 9.42 -73.15
N VAL A 468 24.07 9.88 -72.82
CA VAL A 468 23.05 10.27 -73.80
C VAL A 468 23.18 11.76 -74.06
N GLY A 469 24.11 12.13 -74.95
CA GLY A 469 24.23 13.50 -75.43
C GLY A 469 23.01 13.92 -76.24
N LEU A 470 21.94 14.38 -75.59
CA LEU A 470 20.80 15.03 -76.22
C LEU A 470 20.25 16.17 -75.34
N PHE A 471 20.45 17.39 -75.87
CA PHE A 471 19.71 18.64 -75.68
C PHE A 471 19.62 19.33 -74.31
N GLN A 472 20.36 20.44 -74.25
CA GLN A 472 19.95 21.81 -73.89
C GLN A 472 18.48 22.07 -73.51
N ASP A 473 18.36 22.96 -72.51
CA ASP A 473 17.24 23.81 -72.12
C ASP A 473 16.11 23.23 -71.24
N SER A 474 16.31 23.33 -69.92
CA SER A 474 15.26 23.79 -69.00
C SER A 474 15.87 24.27 -67.66
N PRO A 475 15.84 25.58 -67.33
CA PRO A 475 16.44 26.11 -66.09
C PRO A 475 15.70 25.69 -64.81
N ARG A 476 14.51 25.08 -64.91
CA ARG A 476 13.61 24.86 -63.77
C ARG A 476 13.94 23.61 -62.93
N LEU A 477 14.72 22.67 -63.46
CA LEU A 477 15.05 21.44 -62.73
C LEU A 477 16.26 21.62 -61.80
N PHE A 478 17.18 22.53 -62.15
CA PHE A 478 18.33 22.87 -61.32
C PHE A 478 17.90 23.68 -60.09
N ASP A 479 16.99 24.65 -60.27
CA ASP A 479 16.38 25.41 -59.17
C ASP A 479 15.55 24.54 -58.22
N LEU A 480 14.85 23.51 -58.72
CA LEU A 480 14.08 22.58 -57.88
C LEU A 480 14.99 21.70 -57.01
N LEU A 481 16.13 21.25 -57.56
CA LEU A 481 17.16 20.49 -56.84
C LEU A 481 17.93 21.37 -55.84
N GLN A 482 18.20 22.63 -56.19
CA GLN A 482 18.86 23.59 -55.30
C GLN A 482 17.92 24.08 -54.18
N THR A 483 16.61 24.10 -54.42
CA THR A 483 15.57 24.36 -53.40
C THR A 483 15.37 23.16 -52.47
N LEU A 484 15.40 21.93 -53.01
CA LEU A 484 15.32 20.70 -52.20
C LEU A 484 16.60 20.49 -51.38
N LEU A 485 17.79 20.80 -51.91
CA LEU A 485 19.05 20.76 -51.14
C LEU A 485 19.10 21.83 -50.03
N ARG A 486 18.53 23.03 -50.27
CA ARG A 486 18.38 24.08 -49.25
C ARG A 486 17.30 23.80 -48.20
N LEU A 487 16.33 22.93 -48.49
CA LEU A 487 15.30 22.49 -47.52
C LEU A 487 15.82 21.40 -46.56
N PHE A 488 16.95 20.77 -46.87
CA PHE A 488 17.59 19.73 -46.04
C PHE A 488 18.96 20.13 -45.46
N GLU A 489 19.41 21.37 -45.70
CA GLU A 489 20.46 22.02 -44.91
C GLU A 489 19.85 22.37 -43.54
N VAL A 490 19.97 21.42 -42.61
CA VAL A 490 19.92 21.69 -41.18
C VAL A 490 21.13 22.57 -40.87
N ASP A 491 20.86 23.75 -40.32
CA ASP A 491 21.85 24.59 -39.65
C ASP A 491 22.67 23.77 -38.65
N ALA A 492 23.88 23.41 -39.05
CA ALA A 492 25.00 23.30 -38.14
C ALA A 492 25.67 24.68 -38.15
N MET A 493 25.32 25.52 -37.18
CA MET A 493 26.16 26.69 -36.88
C MET A 493 27.36 26.23 -36.07
N GLU A 494 28.53 26.55 -36.62
CA GLU A 494 29.81 26.66 -35.94
C GLU A 494 29.73 27.68 -34.80
N ASP A 495 30.28 27.33 -33.64
CA ASP A 495 31.07 28.28 -32.86
C ASP A 495 32.54 27.90 -33.11
N ASN A 496 33.27 28.80 -33.74
CA ASN A 496 34.71 28.76 -33.80
C ASN A 496 35.16 30.18 -33.43
N ASP A 497 35.81 30.31 -32.27
CA ASP A 497 36.82 31.34 -32.13
C ASP A 497 38.08 30.76 -31.49
N LEU A 498 39.12 30.96 -32.26
CA LEU A 498 40.52 30.59 -32.14
C LEU A 498 41.16 31.33 -30.96
N PHE A 499 42.18 30.75 -30.31
CA PHE A 499 43.52 31.38 -30.26
C PHE A 499 44.58 30.38 -29.76
N ASP A 500 45.42 30.01 -30.72
CA ASP A 500 46.88 29.87 -30.74
C ASP A 500 47.68 29.32 -29.54
N ALA A 501 48.66 28.49 -29.88
CA ALA A 501 49.64 27.90 -28.99
C ALA A 501 51.00 28.59 -29.16
N SER A 502 51.60 29.05 -28.06
CA SER A 502 53.07 29.12 -27.95
C SER A 502 53.54 29.18 -26.48
N HIS A 503 54.31 28.14 -26.10
CA HIS A 503 55.47 28.15 -25.19
C HIS A 503 55.36 28.70 -23.74
N VAL A 504 55.56 27.82 -22.74
CA VAL A 504 56.80 27.55 -21.98
C VAL A 504 56.45 26.74 -20.70
N GLU A 505 57.33 25.80 -20.37
CA GLU A 505 57.56 24.98 -19.15
C GLU A 505 57.01 25.57 -17.83
N GLU A 506 56.54 24.79 -16.85
CA GLU A 506 57.34 23.93 -15.95
C GLU A 506 56.38 23.06 -15.10
N GLY A 507 56.80 21.83 -14.76
CA GLY A 507 55.96 20.82 -14.11
C GLY A 507 55.74 21.00 -12.60
N PHE A 508 54.92 20.13 -12.01
CA PHE A 508 55.23 19.33 -10.81
C PHE A 508 54.11 18.32 -10.50
N ALA A 509 54.49 17.29 -9.76
CA ALA A 509 53.89 15.96 -9.68
C ALA A 509 52.64 15.79 -8.78
N ALA A 510 52.02 14.62 -8.93
CA ALA A 510 50.85 14.10 -8.23
C ALA A 510 51.00 13.95 -6.71
N LEU A 511 49.87 14.07 -5.98
CA LEU A 511 49.74 13.60 -4.59
C LEU A 511 48.39 12.87 -4.34
N PRO A 512 48.34 11.94 -3.35
CA PRO A 512 47.37 10.85 -3.22
C PRO A 512 46.23 11.15 -2.20
N PRO A 513 45.29 10.20 -1.94
CA PRO A 513 44.08 10.47 -1.16
C PRO A 513 44.32 10.47 0.37
N PRO A 514 43.42 11.06 1.18
CA PRO A 514 43.62 11.18 2.61
C PRO A 514 43.13 9.97 3.41
N SER A 515 43.84 9.68 4.51
CA SER A 515 43.47 8.76 5.59
C SER A 515 43.34 9.55 6.91
N SER A 516 42.44 9.13 7.81
CA SER A 516 42.24 9.63 9.20
C SER A 516 43.51 9.48 10.07
N PRO A 517 43.67 10.19 11.22
CA PRO A 517 43.14 9.75 12.55
C PRO A 517 42.92 10.88 13.60
N GLY A 518 42.51 10.53 14.83
CA GLY A 518 42.16 11.44 15.95
C GLY A 518 43.16 11.61 17.11
N THR A 519 42.70 12.35 18.15
CA THR A 519 43.11 12.45 19.59
C THR A 519 44.55 12.95 19.88
N GLN A 520 44.88 13.91 20.78
CA GLN A 520 44.50 14.23 22.17
C GLN A 520 45.01 15.64 22.60
N LEU A 521 44.29 16.29 23.56
CA LEU A 521 44.69 17.05 24.78
C LEU A 521 45.71 18.22 24.63
N VAL A 522 45.61 19.40 25.28
CA VAL A 522 45.33 19.77 26.70
C VAL A 522 44.85 21.26 26.78
N ASP A 523 44.01 21.55 27.77
CA ASP A 523 43.50 22.83 28.35
C ASP A 523 44.65 23.68 29.00
N PRO A 524 44.50 24.75 29.83
CA PRO A 524 43.30 25.48 30.30
C PRO A 524 43.42 27.01 30.55
N PHE A 525 42.28 27.64 30.92
CA PHE A 525 42.06 28.94 31.60
C PHE A 525 42.51 30.22 30.83
N GLY A 526 41.80 31.34 30.85
CA GLY A 526 40.64 31.79 31.61
C GLY A 526 40.45 33.30 31.32
N ASP A 527 39.22 33.74 31.58
CA ASP A 527 38.86 35.06 32.11
C ASP A 527 38.88 36.33 31.24
N GLU A 528 37.65 36.85 31.12
CA GLU A 528 37.20 38.19 31.52
C GLU A 528 37.33 39.41 30.57
N GLU A 529 36.12 39.84 30.15
CA GLU A 529 35.48 41.14 30.39
C GLU A 529 36.14 42.49 30.06
N GLY A 530 35.28 43.40 29.57
CA GLY A 530 35.41 44.87 29.67
C GLY A 530 35.91 45.53 28.38
N ASP A 531 35.06 45.94 27.43
CA ASP A 531 34.13 47.09 27.43
C ASP A 531 34.80 48.49 27.46
N VAL A 532 34.11 49.42 26.79
CA VAL A 532 34.15 50.88 26.91
C VAL A 532 34.98 51.69 25.88
N SER A 533 34.23 52.11 24.84
CA SER A 533 34.03 53.48 24.34
C SER A 533 35.15 54.32 23.68
N LYS A 534 34.89 54.60 22.40
CA LYS A 534 34.85 55.91 21.69
C LYS A 534 35.86 57.01 22.08
N LEU A 535 36.64 57.48 21.10
CA LEU A 535 36.42 58.79 20.45
C LEU A 535 37.25 58.96 19.15
N ALA A 536 36.56 59.51 18.14
CA ALA A 536 36.93 60.42 17.02
C ALA A 536 38.42 60.73 16.71
N ASP A 537 38.88 61.04 15.50
CA ASP A 537 38.34 61.15 14.13
C ASP A 537 39.57 61.37 13.22
N VAL A 538 39.70 60.66 12.08
CA VAL A 538 40.61 61.03 10.97
C VAL A 538 39.92 60.70 9.64
N PRO A 539 39.93 61.62 8.65
CA PRO A 539 38.95 61.65 7.56
C PRO A 539 39.24 60.73 6.36
N ASP A 540 38.15 60.51 5.62
CA ASP A 540 37.92 59.63 4.49
C ASP A 540 39.06 59.44 3.47
N ALA A 541 39.46 58.17 3.31
CA ALA A 541 39.96 57.61 2.07
C ALA A 541 38.88 56.70 1.46
N LYS A 542 38.40 57.05 0.25
CA LYS A 542 37.34 56.37 -0.50
C LYS A 542 37.55 54.85 -0.61
N ARG A 543 36.84 54.09 0.24
CA ARG A 543 36.70 52.62 0.13
C ARG A 543 35.67 52.31 -0.96
N LYS A 544 36.05 51.51 -1.98
CA LYS A 544 35.08 50.87 -2.90
C LYS A 544 34.09 50.05 -2.07
N VAL A 545 32.85 50.51 -1.95
CA VAL A 545 31.76 49.76 -1.32
C VAL A 545 31.46 48.53 -2.18
N LYS A 546 31.86 47.35 -1.72
CA LYS A 546 31.35 46.08 -2.24
C LYS A 546 29.85 46.08 -1.89
N ARG A 547 28.96 46.19 -2.90
CA ARG A 547 27.51 46.12 -2.69
C ARG A 547 27.20 44.85 -1.85
N PRO A 548 26.50 44.96 -0.71
CA PRO A 548 26.17 43.79 0.09
C PRO A 548 25.31 42.85 -0.76
N GLN A 549 25.75 41.59 -0.91
CA GLN A 549 24.92 40.59 -1.56
C GLN A 549 23.72 40.31 -0.64
N PRO A 550 22.48 40.46 -1.14
CA PRO A 550 21.29 40.19 -0.33
C PRO A 550 21.28 38.71 0.05
N LYS A 551 21.18 38.37 1.33
CA LYS A 551 20.98 36.98 1.78
C LYS A 551 19.53 36.56 1.50
N LEU A 552 19.32 35.32 1.07
CA LEU A 552 17.98 34.74 0.97
C LEU A 552 17.55 34.31 2.38
N ASP A 553 16.78 35.15 3.04
CA ASP A 553 16.19 34.90 4.36
C ASP A 553 14.65 34.97 4.30
N SER A 554 14.00 34.63 5.42
CA SER A 554 12.54 34.59 5.52
C SER A 554 11.90 35.94 5.20
N ASN A 555 12.53 37.04 5.62
CA ASN A 555 12.07 38.41 5.37
C ASN A 555 12.13 38.77 3.89
N ARG A 556 13.19 38.35 3.19
CA ARG A 556 13.32 38.56 1.75
C ARG A 556 12.30 37.74 0.96
N LEU A 557 11.98 36.53 1.40
CA LEU A 557 11.02 35.64 0.75
C LEU A 557 9.56 36.12 0.91
N ILE A 558 9.22 36.77 2.03
CA ILE A 558 7.87 37.34 2.25
C ILE A 558 7.72 38.77 1.74
N SER A 559 8.79 39.43 1.29
CA SER A 559 8.75 40.79 0.74
C SER A 559 7.90 40.88 -0.53
N ASP A 560 7.52 42.10 -0.95
CA ASP A 560 6.74 42.34 -2.19
C ASP A 560 7.37 41.74 -3.46
N ARG A 561 8.69 41.50 -3.44
CA ARG A 561 9.43 40.87 -4.56
C ARG A 561 9.54 39.35 -4.45
N GLY A 562 9.07 38.78 -3.34
CA GLY A 562 9.11 37.38 -2.96
C GLY A 562 7.87 36.60 -3.40
N LEU A 563 7.25 35.88 -2.45
CA LEU A 563 6.05 35.07 -2.68
C LEU A 563 4.85 35.87 -3.21
N PRO A 564 4.57 37.11 -2.75
CA PRO A 564 3.48 37.92 -3.28
C PRO A 564 3.59 38.20 -4.79
N ALA A 565 4.81 38.36 -5.33
CA ALA A 565 5.04 38.66 -6.74
C ALA A 565 4.59 37.53 -7.68
N LEU A 566 4.53 36.28 -7.20
CA LEU A 566 4.10 35.12 -7.98
C LEU A 566 2.65 35.24 -8.48
N ARG A 567 1.80 35.97 -7.74
CA ARG A 567 0.40 36.23 -8.15
C ARG A 567 0.29 37.04 -9.43
N THR A 568 1.28 37.89 -9.70
CA THR A 568 1.30 38.74 -10.90
C THR A 568 2.24 38.22 -12.00
N LEU A 569 3.08 37.23 -11.68
CA LEU A 569 4.14 36.74 -12.56
C LEU A 569 3.63 36.04 -13.82
N PHE A 570 2.40 35.52 -13.75
CA PHE A 570 1.78 34.71 -14.80
C PHE A 570 0.55 35.36 -15.44
N ASN A 571 0.21 36.60 -15.05
CA ASN A 571 -0.95 37.30 -15.60
C ASN A 571 -0.83 37.61 -17.09
N ASP A 572 0.39 37.61 -17.63
CA ASP A 572 0.74 37.85 -19.03
C ASP A 572 1.08 36.56 -19.81
N VAL A 573 0.86 35.38 -19.22
CA VAL A 573 1.23 34.08 -19.82
C VAL A 573 0.00 33.25 -20.15
N ASN A 574 -0.19 32.95 -21.44
CA ASN A 574 -1.23 32.04 -21.92
C ASN A 574 -0.62 30.67 -22.25
N PHE A 575 -1.01 29.65 -21.49
CA PHE A 575 -0.63 28.26 -21.75
C PHE A 575 -1.49 27.68 -22.90
N ARG A 576 -0.84 27.02 -23.85
CA ARG A 576 -1.50 26.50 -25.07
C ARG A 576 -2.24 25.19 -24.82
N GLY A 577 -1.84 24.43 -23.80
CA GLY A 577 -2.50 23.20 -23.40
C GLY A 577 -2.14 22.00 -24.28
N ARG A 578 -3.12 21.12 -24.52
CA ARG A 578 -2.91 19.76 -25.04
C ARG A 578 -2.12 19.76 -26.37
N GLY A 579 -0.97 19.06 -26.40
CA GLY A 579 -0.05 19.00 -27.54
C GLY A 579 1.13 19.98 -27.48
N HIS A 580 1.16 20.90 -26.51
CA HIS A 580 2.24 21.86 -26.28
C HIS A 580 2.81 21.78 -24.85
N GLU A 581 2.59 20.68 -24.14
CA GLU A 581 2.91 20.53 -22.71
C GLU A 581 4.40 20.77 -22.42
N ALA A 582 5.28 20.31 -23.32
CA ALA A 582 6.72 20.50 -23.18
C ALA A 582 7.17 21.95 -23.42
N GLU A 583 6.44 22.72 -24.23
CA GLU A 583 6.72 24.14 -24.48
C GLU A 583 6.17 25.00 -23.35
N ASP A 584 4.95 24.70 -22.89
CA ASP A 584 4.29 25.34 -21.76
C ASP A 584 5.11 25.13 -20.46
N LEU A 585 5.64 23.92 -20.25
CA LEU A 585 6.52 23.62 -19.12
C LEU A 585 7.84 24.40 -19.19
N ARG A 586 8.47 24.49 -20.37
CA ARG A 586 9.70 25.30 -20.54
C ARG A 586 9.44 26.78 -20.27
N LEU A 587 8.28 27.31 -20.69
CA LEU A 587 7.89 28.69 -20.44
C LEU A 587 7.65 28.94 -18.94
N LEU A 588 6.99 28.02 -18.26
CA LEU A 588 6.78 28.05 -16.81
C LEU A 588 8.11 28.05 -16.05
N MET A 589 9.00 27.10 -16.36
CA MET A 589 10.31 26.99 -15.72
C MET A 589 11.14 28.26 -15.92
N LYS A 590 11.20 28.79 -17.14
CA LYS A 590 11.90 30.04 -17.44
C LYS A 590 11.35 31.24 -16.65
N ARG A 591 10.04 31.33 -16.43
CA ARG A 591 9.43 32.41 -15.62
C ARG A 591 9.79 32.27 -14.14
N MET A 592 9.80 31.05 -13.61
CA MET A 592 10.19 30.77 -12.23
C MET A 592 11.68 31.02 -11.98
N GLU A 593 12.56 30.64 -12.91
CA GLU A 593 14.00 30.94 -12.86
C GLU A 593 14.26 32.43 -12.85
N ASN A 594 13.58 33.19 -13.71
CA ASN A 594 13.70 34.65 -13.74
C ASN A 594 13.24 35.31 -12.43
N TRP A 595 12.18 34.79 -11.81
CA TRP A 595 11.75 35.25 -10.49
C TRP A 595 12.78 34.92 -9.40
N ALA A 596 13.33 33.70 -9.40
CA ALA A 596 14.38 33.30 -8.47
C ALA A 596 15.64 34.17 -8.61
N HIS A 597 16.08 34.45 -9.84
CA HIS A 597 17.21 35.33 -10.13
C HIS A 597 16.99 36.77 -9.65
N ARG A 598 15.74 37.27 -9.69
CA ARG A 598 15.38 38.60 -9.17
C ARG A 598 15.44 38.66 -7.64
N LEU A 599 15.13 37.55 -6.97
CA LEU A 599 15.18 37.44 -5.51
C LEU A 599 16.60 37.31 -4.99
N PHE A 600 17.38 36.41 -5.60
CA PHE A 600 18.76 36.12 -5.21
C PHE A 600 19.62 35.86 -6.47
N PRO A 601 20.35 36.87 -6.96
CA PRO A 601 21.16 36.72 -8.17
C PRO A 601 22.33 35.73 -7.97
N LYS A 602 22.63 34.93 -9.00
CA LYS A 602 23.82 34.03 -9.12
C LYS A 602 23.76 32.69 -8.35
N LEU A 603 22.58 32.23 -7.93
CA LEU A 603 22.39 30.88 -7.41
C LEU A 603 21.75 30.01 -8.51
N GLN A 604 22.20 28.76 -8.65
CA GLN A 604 21.52 27.80 -9.53
C GLN A 604 20.08 27.61 -9.06
N PHE A 605 19.15 27.43 -9.99
CA PHE A 605 17.73 27.39 -9.66
C PHE A 605 17.38 26.22 -8.72
N GLU A 606 18.02 25.08 -8.90
CA GLU A 606 17.89 23.89 -8.02
C GLU A 606 18.29 24.22 -6.57
N ASP A 607 19.48 24.79 -6.36
CA ASP A 607 19.96 25.22 -5.04
C ASP A 607 19.08 26.32 -4.39
N PHE A 608 18.40 27.13 -5.22
CA PHE A 608 17.46 28.14 -4.76
C PHE A 608 16.17 27.49 -4.22
N ILE A 609 15.65 26.48 -4.91
CA ILE A 609 14.45 25.74 -4.48
C ILE A 609 14.69 25.05 -3.14
N ASP A 610 15.83 24.37 -2.96
CA ASP A 610 16.20 23.73 -1.69
C ASP A 610 16.22 24.71 -0.51
N LYS A 611 16.67 25.95 -0.75
CA LYS A 611 16.67 27.00 0.27
C LYS A 611 15.29 27.56 0.54
N VAL A 612 14.46 27.72 -0.48
CA VAL A 612 13.06 28.15 -0.33
C VAL A 612 12.25 27.11 0.44
N GLU A 613 12.48 25.82 0.20
CA GLU A 613 11.82 24.73 0.93
C GLU A 613 12.16 24.77 2.43
N ARG A 614 13.45 24.90 2.77
CA ARG A 614 13.89 25.06 4.17
C ARG A 614 13.32 26.32 4.83
N LEU A 615 13.25 27.43 4.11
CA LEU A 615 12.64 28.68 4.62
C LEU A 615 11.12 28.59 4.72
N GLY A 616 10.49 27.78 3.86
CA GLY A 616 9.07 27.49 3.86
C GLY A 616 8.57 26.86 5.15
N ALA A 617 9.42 26.13 5.87
CA ALA A 617 9.06 25.55 7.18
C ALA A 617 8.90 26.60 8.31
N LYS A 618 9.34 27.85 8.11
CA LYS A 618 9.24 28.88 9.16
C LYS A 618 7.82 29.43 9.30
N LYS A 619 7.41 29.68 10.55
CA LYS A 619 6.05 30.11 10.92
C LYS A 619 5.60 31.39 10.19
N GLU A 620 6.49 32.35 9.99
CA GLU A 620 6.22 33.61 9.28
C GLU A 620 5.89 33.37 7.80
N VAL A 621 6.67 32.51 7.12
CA VAL A 621 6.47 32.16 5.71
C VAL A 621 5.19 31.33 5.54
N GLN A 622 4.93 30.39 6.46
CA GLN A 622 3.68 29.63 6.51
C GLN A 622 2.45 30.52 6.70
N THR A 623 2.56 31.55 7.53
CA THR A 623 1.49 32.53 7.76
C THR A 623 1.23 33.37 6.51
N CYS A 624 2.30 33.84 5.85
CA CYS A 624 2.22 34.51 4.56
C CYS A 624 1.55 33.63 3.47
N LEU A 625 1.96 32.36 3.35
CA LEU A 625 1.38 31.40 2.41
C LEU A 625 -0.09 31.11 2.69
N LYS A 626 -0.49 30.96 3.97
CA LYS A 626 -1.89 30.79 4.35
C LYS A 626 -2.73 32.01 3.95
N ARG A 627 -2.24 33.22 4.18
CA ARG A 627 -2.94 34.46 3.78
C ARG A 627 -2.98 34.65 2.26
N ILE A 628 -1.93 34.29 1.53
CA ILE A 628 -1.91 34.24 0.05
C ILE A 628 -2.91 33.21 -0.49
N ARG A 629 -3.15 32.10 0.22
CA ARG A 629 -4.19 31.12 -0.18
C ARG A 629 -5.61 31.59 0.11
N LEU A 630 -5.77 32.50 1.09
CA LEU A 630 -7.06 33.00 1.56
C LEU A 630 -7.41 34.42 1.05
N ASP A 631 -6.58 34.99 0.18
CA ASP A 631 -6.77 36.30 -0.47
C ASP A 631 -6.94 37.52 0.46
N MET A 632 -6.20 37.54 1.58
CA MET A 632 -6.20 38.65 2.55
C MET A 632 -5.04 39.65 2.33
N PRO A 633 -5.24 40.97 2.46
CA PRO A 633 -4.18 41.98 2.30
C PRO A 633 -3.16 41.99 3.46
N LEU A 634 -1.87 42.23 3.16
CA LEU A 634 -0.78 42.36 4.14
C LEU A 634 -0.66 43.82 4.60
N THR A 635 -0.83 44.10 5.90
CA THR A 635 -0.68 45.45 6.48
C THR A 635 0.55 45.54 7.40
N HIS A 636 1.15 46.73 7.47
CA HIS A 636 2.43 47.00 8.14
C HIS A 636 2.39 46.89 9.68
N GLU A 637 1.21 46.71 10.27
CA GLU A 637 0.98 46.61 11.72
C GLU A 637 1.29 45.22 12.31
N ASP A 638 1.49 44.20 11.47
CA ASP A 638 1.75 42.83 11.93
C ASP A 638 3.20 42.57 12.40
N TYR A 639 4.09 43.58 12.32
CA TYR A 639 5.54 43.43 12.59
C TYR A 639 6.02 44.07 13.89
N THR A 640 5.12 44.63 14.70
CA THR A 640 5.47 45.13 16.04
C THR A 640 4.88 44.24 17.12
N SER A 641 5.76 43.49 17.79
CA SER A 641 5.48 42.72 18.99
C SER A 641 4.90 43.59 20.10
N LYS A 642 3.70 43.26 20.59
CA LYS A 642 3.23 43.67 21.91
C LYS A 642 2.82 42.44 22.71
N GLU A 643 3.55 42.24 23.79
CA GLU A 643 3.20 41.38 24.92
C GLU A 643 2.06 42.03 25.72
N GLY A 644 1.10 41.22 26.15
CA GLY A 644 0.11 41.55 27.18
C GLY A 644 -1.13 42.34 26.72
N GLU A 645 -2.28 41.66 26.66
CA GLU A 645 -3.56 42.07 27.27
C GLU A 645 -4.67 41.05 26.93
N GLU A 646 -5.44 40.66 27.96
CA GLU A 646 -6.71 39.93 27.87
C GLU A 646 -7.84 40.88 27.43
N GLU A 647 -8.77 40.45 26.55
CA GLU A 647 -10.22 40.47 26.81
C GLU A 647 -11.12 40.12 25.58
N VAL A 648 -12.08 39.21 25.85
CA VAL A 648 -13.49 39.09 25.41
C VAL A 648 -13.87 38.79 23.93
N PRO A 649 -14.70 37.76 23.65
CA PRO A 649 -15.33 37.56 22.35
C PRO A 649 -16.71 38.25 22.23
N ALA A 650 -16.98 38.84 21.08
CA ALA A 650 -18.27 39.40 20.65
C ALA A 650 -18.90 38.52 19.53
N PRO A 651 -20.21 38.64 19.21
CA PRO A 651 -21.13 37.51 19.17
C PRO A 651 -21.33 36.85 17.79
N VAL A 652 -21.85 35.62 17.87
CA VAL A 652 -22.24 34.72 16.78
C VAL A 652 -23.33 35.35 15.89
N THR A 653 -23.06 35.48 14.59
CA THR A 653 -24.07 35.73 13.56
C THR A 653 -24.58 34.40 13.00
N VAL A 654 -25.86 34.16 13.23
CA VAL A 654 -26.64 33.02 12.68
C VAL A 654 -26.88 33.27 11.20
N PHE A 655 -26.32 32.42 10.33
CA PHE A 655 -26.68 32.39 8.91
C PHE A 655 -27.88 31.45 8.72
N SER A 656 -28.97 32.01 8.20
CA SER A 656 -30.21 31.33 7.85
C SER A 656 -30.16 30.85 6.39
N ASP A 657 -30.74 29.67 6.18
CA ASP A 657 -30.84 28.93 4.92
C ASP A 657 -31.83 29.61 3.94
N PRO A 658 -31.48 29.84 2.65
CA PRO A 658 -32.36 30.57 1.75
C PRO A 658 -32.87 29.73 0.57
N PHE A 659 -33.67 28.68 0.76
CA PHE A 659 -34.50 28.12 -0.34
C PHE A 659 -35.77 27.37 0.14
N GLU A 660 -36.77 28.10 0.59
CA GLU A 660 -38.22 27.90 0.33
C GLU A 660 -38.80 29.33 0.34
N ASP A 661 -39.61 29.82 -0.58
CA ASP A 661 -40.80 29.21 -1.16
C ASP A 661 -41.30 30.09 -2.33
N HIS A 662 -42.07 29.49 -3.24
CA HIS A 662 -43.19 30.08 -4.01
C HIS A 662 -43.37 29.32 -5.34
N LEU A 663 -44.40 28.46 -5.37
CA LEU A 663 -45.58 28.73 -6.22
C LEU A 663 -46.74 27.81 -5.84
N SER A 664 -47.79 28.46 -5.34
CA SER A 664 -49.10 27.90 -5.00
C SER A 664 -49.95 27.60 -6.24
N SER A 665 -50.77 26.54 -6.16
CA SER A 665 -52.25 26.60 -6.15
C SER A 665 -52.91 25.44 -6.89
N SER A 666 -53.72 24.67 -6.17
CA SER A 666 -55.14 24.41 -6.49
C SER A 666 -55.69 23.33 -5.55
N THR A 667 -56.76 23.69 -4.83
CA THR A 667 -57.69 22.76 -4.17
C THR A 667 -59.06 22.99 -4.80
N PRO A 668 -59.98 22.00 -4.73
CA PRO A 668 -61.10 22.25 -3.83
C PRO A 668 -61.68 21.02 -3.10
N ARG A 669 -62.01 21.26 -1.82
CA ARG A 669 -63.22 20.87 -1.04
C ARG A 669 -63.65 19.39 -0.95
N LEU A 670 -63.87 18.90 0.29
CA LEU A 670 -65.20 18.66 0.90
C LEU A 670 -65.16 18.07 2.35
N LEU A 671 -65.71 18.86 3.28
CA LEU A 671 -66.62 18.61 4.43
C LEU A 671 -66.79 17.25 5.18
N HIS A 672 -67.15 17.43 6.47
CA HIS A 672 -67.85 16.54 7.46
C HIS A 672 -66.96 15.65 8.35
N SER A 673 -66.81 15.85 9.68
CA SER A 673 -67.70 16.01 10.87
C SER A 673 -67.79 14.72 11.72
N THR A 674 -67.15 14.78 12.90
CA THR A 674 -67.42 14.25 14.28
C THR A 674 -68.65 13.33 14.55
N PRO A 675 -68.85 12.76 15.78
CA PRO A 675 -67.95 12.20 16.83
C PRO A 675 -68.53 10.91 17.52
N ALA A 676 -67.85 10.45 18.59
CA ALA A 676 -68.42 10.04 19.90
C ALA A 676 -68.12 8.61 20.39
N GLY A 677 -67.79 8.51 21.69
CA GLY A 677 -67.85 7.28 22.48
C GLY A 677 -66.95 7.26 23.73
N HIS A 678 -67.28 8.06 24.75
CA HIS A 678 -66.63 8.07 26.06
C HIS A 678 -66.92 6.81 26.91
N GLY A 679 -65.93 6.37 27.69
CA GLY A 679 -66.08 5.49 28.86
C GLY A 679 -64.88 5.64 29.81
N THR A 680 -65.15 6.10 31.02
CA THR A 680 -64.22 6.61 32.05
C THR A 680 -63.76 5.57 33.08
N HIS A 681 -62.46 5.58 33.43
CA HIS A 681 -61.87 5.67 34.80
C HIS A 681 -60.61 4.80 35.08
N SER A 682 -59.53 5.53 35.38
CA SER A 682 -58.54 5.36 36.47
C SER A 682 -57.45 4.26 36.44
N SER A 683 -56.22 4.75 36.25
CA SER A 683 -54.92 4.39 36.86
C SER A 683 -54.40 2.95 36.80
N VAL A 684 -53.25 2.76 36.15
CA VAL A 684 -51.96 2.26 36.72
C VAL A 684 -50.95 2.17 35.56
N GLY A 685 -49.75 2.71 35.77
CA GLY A 685 -48.66 2.64 34.79
C GLY A 685 -48.14 1.23 34.62
N LEU A 686 -47.93 0.81 33.37
CA LEU A 686 -47.17 -0.38 32.99
C LEU A 686 -46.37 -0.09 31.72
N SER A 687 -45.07 -0.34 31.82
CA SER A 687 -44.03 -0.18 30.80
C SER A 687 -44.27 -1.07 29.57
N PRO A 688 -43.82 -0.67 28.36
CA PRO A 688 -43.79 -1.57 27.20
C PRO A 688 -42.70 -2.65 27.34
N PRO A 689 -42.86 -3.84 26.73
CA PRO A 689 -42.01 -5.00 26.97
C PRO A 689 -40.63 -4.85 26.34
N SER A 690 -39.64 -5.35 27.06
CA SER A 690 -38.23 -5.43 26.67
C SER A 690 -38.01 -6.23 25.39
N THR A 691 -37.27 -5.64 24.45
CA THR A 691 -36.57 -6.31 23.35
C THR A 691 -35.66 -7.43 23.88
N PRO A 692 -35.52 -8.57 23.17
CA PRO A 692 -34.73 -9.69 23.67
C PRO A 692 -33.25 -9.31 23.70
N SER A 693 -32.74 -9.03 24.91
CA SER A 693 -31.33 -9.04 25.20
C SER A 693 -30.78 -10.45 24.98
N LEU A 694 -29.53 -10.55 24.52
CA LEU A 694 -28.72 -11.78 24.59
C LEU A 694 -29.07 -12.56 25.86
N SER A 695 -29.46 -13.83 25.70
CA SER A 695 -29.83 -14.66 26.85
C SER A 695 -28.70 -14.65 27.87
N GLU A 696 -29.05 -14.68 29.15
CA GLU A 696 -28.09 -14.70 30.26
C GLU A 696 -27.09 -15.86 30.08
N GLU A 697 -27.56 -16.97 29.52
CA GLU A 697 -26.76 -18.11 29.11
C GLU A 697 -25.75 -17.81 27.98
N GLN A 698 -26.11 -16.99 26.99
CA GLN A 698 -25.17 -16.57 25.93
C GLN A 698 -24.09 -15.60 26.46
N ARG A 699 -24.45 -14.68 27.36
CA ARG A 699 -23.47 -13.80 28.02
C ARG A 699 -22.52 -14.60 28.91
N ARG A 700 -23.06 -15.56 29.67
CA ARG A 700 -22.27 -16.47 30.50
C ARG A 700 -21.31 -17.31 29.66
N ARG A 701 -21.75 -17.86 28.53
CA ARG A 701 -20.88 -18.62 27.61
C ARG A 701 -19.76 -17.77 27.00
N MET A 702 -20.05 -16.50 26.66
CA MET A 702 -19.03 -15.59 26.14
C MET A 702 -18.00 -15.23 27.22
N GLU A 703 -18.45 -14.94 28.44
CA GLU A 703 -17.53 -14.63 29.55
C GLU A 703 -16.74 -15.87 29.98
N GLU A 704 -17.36 -17.04 30.06
CA GLU A 704 -16.67 -18.30 30.33
C GLU A 704 -15.62 -18.62 29.25
N ASN A 705 -15.91 -18.36 27.98
CA ASN A 705 -14.95 -18.55 26.90
C ASN A 705 -13.80 -17.54 26.98
N ARG A 706 -14.09 -16.28 27.35
CA ARG A 706 -13.09 -15.24 27.59
C ARG A 706 -12.18 -15.59 28.76
N VAL A 707 -12.74 -16.04 29.89
CA VAL A 707 -11.99 -16.49 31.07
C VAL A 707 -11.14 -17.73 30.76
N LYS A 708 -11.72 -18.75 30.10
CA LYS A 708 -10.97 -19.96 29.68
C LYS A 708 -9.85 -19.65 28.70
N ALA A 709 -10.02 -18.66 27.83
CA ALA A 709 -8.95 -18.20 26.94
C ALA A 709 -7.82 -17.51 27.71
N LEU A 710 -8.16 -16.70 28.71
CA LEU A 710 -7.21 -16.05 29.61
C LEU A 710 -6.44 -17.06 30.48
N GLU A 711 -7.14 -18.05 31.04
CA GLU A 711 -6.53 -19.15 31.81
C GLU A 711 -5.58 -19.99 30.96
N ARG A 712 -5.96 -20.31 29.72
CA ARG A 712 -5.08 -21.03 28.78
C ARG A 712 -3.84 -20.23 28.41
N ARG A 713 -3.96 -18.89 28.31
CA ARG A 713 -2.83 -17.98 28.05
C ARG A 713 -1.87 -17.93 29.24
N LEU A 714 -2.41 -17.80 30.46
CA LEU A 714 -1.64 -17.81 31.71
C LEU A 714 -0.97 -19.18 31.96
N ALA A 715 -1.64 -20.29 31.66
CA ALA A 715 -1.06 -21.63 31.78
C ALA A 715 0.12 -21.84 30.82
N ARG A 716 0.04 -21.33 29.59
CA ARG A 716 1.15 -21.35 28.62
C ARG A 716 2.32 -20.49 29.07
N GLN A 717 2.07 -19.32 29.67
CA GLN A 717 3.12 -18.48 30.26
C GLN A 717 3.81 -19.17 31.44
N LYS A 718 3.06 -19.84 32.33
CA LYS A 718 3.64 -20.63 33.44
C LYS A 718 4.48 -21.80 32.94
N GLN A 719 4.05 -22.51 31.90
CA GLN A 719 4.84 -23.58 31.29
C GLN A 719 6.12 -23.05 30.63
N GLN A 720 6.08 -21.89 29.98
CA GLN A 720 7.27 -21.24 29.44
C GLN A 720 8.24 -20.77 30.54
N HIS A 721 7.73 -20.24 31.66
CA HIS A 721 8.55 -19.85 32.82
C HIS A 721 9.21 -21.05 33.51
N GLN A 722 8.48 -22.17 33.67
CA GLN A 722 9.03 -23.41 34.22
C GLN A 722 10.09 -24.03 33.30
N ALA A 723 9.89 -23.98 31.98
CA ALA A 723 10.90 -24.41 31.01
C ALA A 723 12.17 -23.54 31.10
N PHE A 724 12.03 -22.22 31.29
CA PHE A 724 13.15 -21.30 31.45
C PHE A 724 13.95 -21.56 32.73
N GLN A 725 13.28 -21.76 33.87
CA GLN A 725 13.94 -22.07 35.15
C GLN A 725 14.66 -23.43 35.15
N SER A 726 14.16 -24.41 34.39
CA SER A 726 14.84 -25.71 34.25
C SER A 726 16.13 -25.65 33.42
N VAL A 727 16.29 -24.63 32.57
CA VAL A 727 17.51 -24.41 31.78
C VAL A 727 18.55 -23.61 32.58
N GLU A 728 18.11 -22.70 33.45
CA GLU A 728 19.00 -21.91 34.33
C GLU A 728 19.62 -22.73 35.47
N CYS A 729 18.94 -23.77 35.96
CA CYS A 729 19.44 -24.60 37.06
C CYS A 729 20.49 -25.67 36.64
N GLY A 730 20.80 -25.78 35.33
CA GLY A 730 21.79 -26.74 34.79
C GLY A 730 23.21 -26.18 34.62
N LEU A 731 23.45 -24.91 34.97
CA LEU A 731 24.72 -24.21 34.70
C LEU A 731 25.39 -23.70 35.98
N THR A 732 25.60 -24.55 36.98
CA THR A 732 26.54 -24.25 38.08
C THR A 732 27.14 -25.53 38.70
N GLN A 733 28.21 -26.07 38.12
CA GLN A 733 29.27 -26.77 38.88
C GLN A 733 30.65 -26.55 38.23
N PRO A 734 31.73 -26.29 39.01
CA PRO A 734 33.03 -25.91 38.49
C PRO A 734 33.94 -27.12 38.21
N MET A 735 34.83 -26.96 37.24
CA MET A 735 35.86 -27.94 36.87
C MET A 735 36.96 -28.09 37.92
N SER A 736 37.42 -29.33 38.14
CA SER A 736 38.73 -29.65 38.70
C SER A 736 39.51 -30.59 37.78
N SER A 737 40.81 -30.34 37.71
CA SER A 737 41.87 -30.94 36.89
C SER A 737 42.21 -32.39 37.23
N GLU A 738 42.64 -33.20 36.25
CA GLU A 738 43.99 -33.83 36.20
C GLU A 738 44.18 -34.84 35.04
N LEU A 739 45.35 -34.71 34.40
CA LEU A 739 46.29 -35.74 33.87
C LEU A 739 45.93 -36.67 32.68
N MET A 740 46.56 -36.32 31.54
CA MET A 740 47.60 -37.06 30.76
C MET A 740 47.47 -38.55 30.39
N GLU A 741 47.93 -38.79 29.13
CA GLU A 741 48.50 -39.99 28.52
C GLU A 741 47.58 -41.04 27.84
N GLY A 742 47.96 -41.44 26.62
CA GLY A 742 47.52 -42.74 26.07
C GLY A 742 47.30 -42.88 24.55
N SER A 743 48.31 -42.54 23.76
CA SER A 743 48.53 -42.81 22.33
C SER A 743 47.91 -44.07 21.65
N THR A 744 47.50 -43.83 20.39
CA THR A 744 47.71 -44.61 19.13
C THR A 744 46.93 -45.87 18.69
N LYS A 745 46.43 -45.72 17.44
CA LYS A 745 46.51 -46.59 16.23
C LYS A 745 45.45 -47.68 15.94
N VAL A 746 44.57 -47.32 14.99
CA VAL A 746 44.39 -47.89 13.63
C VAL A 746 44.82 -49.35 13.40
N GLN A 747 43.86 -50.22 13.06
CA GLN A 747 43.83 -51.02 11.81
C GLN A 747 42.61 -51.98 11.76
N SER A 748 41.78 -51.85 10.73
CA SER A 748 41.01 -52.92 10.05
C SER A 748 41.98 -53.81 9.23
N PRO A 749 41.64 -55.03 8.69
CA PRO A 749 40.34 -55.42 8.11
C PRO A 749 39.88 -56.93 8.16
N ALA A 750 38.57 -57.12 7.95
CA ALA A 750 37.83 -58.09 7.08
C ALA A 750 38.03 -59.64 7.06
N LEU A 751 36.89 -60.30 6.72
CA LEU A 751 36.61 -61.67 6.21
C LEU A 751 36.65 -62.85 7.22
N ASP A 752 35.80 -63.88 7.18
CA ASP A 752 34.47 -64.20 6.60
C ASP A 752 34.11 -65.66 7.02
N GLN A 753 32.83 -66.06 6.87
CA GLN A 753 32.27 -67.44 6.81
C GLN A 753 32.28 -68.32 8.08
N GLU A 754 31.34 -69.23 8.36
CA GLU A 754 30.02 -69.72 7.90
C GLU A 754 29.57 -70.73 8.99
N THR A 755 28.30 -70.88 9.37
CA THR A 755 27.42 -72.03 9.01
C THR A 755 26.11 -71.90 9.81
N SER A 756 24.98 -71.60 9.16
CA SER A 756 23.85 -72.49 8.79
C SER A 756 23.03 -73.15 9.93
N SER A 757 21.74 -72.82 10.05
CA SER A 757 20.63 -73.77 9.77
C SER A 757 19.21 -73.22 10.02
N SER A 758 18.34 -73.56 9.07
CA SER A 758 16.88 -73.80 9.12
C SER A 758 15.83 -72.67 9.20
N GLN A 759 15.13 -72.55 8.06
CA GLN A 759 13.76 -72.06 7.78
C GLN A 759 12.71 -72.80 8.66
N ASN A 760 11.51 -72.30 8.97
CA ASN A 760 10.35 -72.22 8.04
C ASN A 760 9.11 -71.58 8.71
N GLN A 761 8.40 -70.76 7.92
CA GLN A 761 6.94 -70.50 7.78
C GLN A 761 5.91 -70.65 8.93
N GLY A 762 4.93 -69.73 8.96
CA GLY A 762 3.50 -70.10 9.13
C GLY A 762 2.61 -69.30 10.11
N SER A 763 1.89 -68.32 9.58
CA SER A 763 0.46 -67.94 9.79
C SER A 763 -0.25 -67.94 11.17
N GLU A 764 -0.87 -66.77 11.45
CA GLU A 764 -2.23 -66.49 12.03
C GLU A 764 -2.59 -67.02 13.43
N ILE A 765 -3.28 -66.24 14.28
CA ILE A 765 -4.76 -66.35 14.44
C ILE A 765 -5.37 -65.23 15.32
N HIS A 766 -6.53 -64.74 14.84
CA HIS A 766 -7.75 -64.17 15.44
C HIS A 766 -7.74 -63.20 16.64
N VAL A 767 -8.42 -62.06 16.45
CA VAL A 767 -9.62 -61.70 17.25
C VAL A 767 -10.68 -61.11 16.31
N GLU A 768 -11.84 -61.78 16.26
CA GLU A 768 -13.02 -61.45 15.45
C GLU A 768 -14.07 -60.69 16.28
N SER A 769 -14.86 -59.86 15.61
CA SER A 769 -15.87 -58.96 16.16
C SER A 769 -17.25 -59.23 15.57
N THR A 770 -18.28 -58.97 16.39
CA THR A 770 -19.74 -58.83 16.11
C THR A 770 -20.56 -60.12 16.03
N PRO A 771 -21.88 -60.01 16.30
CA PRO A 771 -22.79 -59.88 15.15
C PRO A 771 -23.99 -58.91 15.34
N GLU A 772 -24.52 -58.48 14.20
CA GLU A 772 -25.73 -57.67 13.98
C GLU A 772 -27.04 -58.51 14.02
N ALA A 773 -28.20 -57.86 14.24
CA ALA A 773 -29.23 -57.63 13.20
C ALA A 773 -30.72 -57.66 13.67
N ASN A 774 -31.46 -56.65 13.17
CA ASN A 774 -32.85 -56.62 12.65
C ASN A 774 -34.11 -56.73 13.54
N THR A 775 -35.03 -55.77 13.35
CA THR A 775 -36.40 -56.00 12.77
C THR A 775 -37.24 -54.70 12.60
N SER A 776 -38.05 -54.65 11.53
CA SER A 776 -39.09 -53.65 11.11
C SER A 776 -40.49 -54.02 11.71
N PRO A 777 -41.73 -53.46 11.39
CA PRO A 777 -42.23 -52.70 10.19
C PRO A 777 -43.34 -51.59 10.37
N GLY A 778 -43.74 -50.91 9.25
CA GLY A 778 -45.09 -50.35 8.84
C GLY A 778 -45.84 -49.28 9.68
N THR A 779 -46.58 -48.24 9.21
CA THR A 779 -47.40 -47.98 7.98
C THR A 779 -47.79 -46.47 7.80
N ALA A 780 -47.98 -46.02 6.53
CA ALA A 780 -48.83 -44.93 5.94
C ALA A 780 -48.73 -43.47 6.46
N GLU A 781 -48.77 -42.38 5.64
CA GLU A 781 -49.60 -42.08 4.46
C GLU A 781 -49.06 -40.84 3.65
N THR A 782 -49.08 -40.91 2.30
CA THR A 782 -49.25 -39.84 1.24
C THR A 782 -48.33 -38.58 1.22
N LEU A 783 -47.83 -37.97 0.12
CA LEU A 783 -48.06 -37.95 -1.35
C LEU A 783 -46.92 -37.07 -2.00
N PRO A 784 -46.82 -36.87 -3.34
CA PRO A 784 -45.68 -37.30 -4.18
C PRO A 784 -44.74 -36.13 -4.59
N VAL A 785 -43.62 -36.37 -5.30
CA VAL A 785 -43.53 -36.30 -6.77
C VAL A 785 -42.22 -36.95 -7.24
N GLU A 786 -42.35 -37.75 -8.30
CA GLU A 786 -41.34 -38.52 -9.03
C GLU A 786 -40.21 -37.69 -9.65
N LEU A 787 -39.04 -38.32 -9.88
CA LEU A 787 -38.37 -38.32 -11.18
C LEU A 787 -37.20 -39.33 -11.24
N LYS A 788 -37.34 -40.25 -12.20
CA LYS A 788 -36.31 -40.84 -13.07
C LYS A 788 -35.22 -41.74 -12.46
N GLN A 789 -35.46 -43.04 -12.61
CA GLN A 789 -34.44 -43.99 -13.10
C GLN A 789 -34.29 -43.82 -14.63
N ASN A 790 -33.07 -43.67 -15.14
CA ASN A 790 -32.28 -44.82 -15.63
C ASN A 790 -31.06 -44.40 -16.47
N SER A 791 -29.89 -44.81 -15.96
CA SER A 791 -28.87 -45.64 -16.61
C SER A 791 -28.26 -45.25 -17.97
N ALA A 792 -26.95 -44.95 -17.89
CA ALA A 792 -25.83 -45.76 -18.40
C ALA A 792 -25.32 -45.58 -19.84
N GLN A 793 -23.99 -45.35 -19.87
CA GLN A 793 -22.97 -45.70 -20.87
C GLN A 793 -23.10 -44.98 -22.24
N ILE A 794 -22.12 -44.22 -22.73
CA ILE A 794 -20.64 -44.32 -22.76
C ILE A 794 -20.02 -42.92 -22.64
#